data_AF-A0A139IR59-F1
#
_entry.id   AF-A0A139IR59-F1
#
_cell.length_a   1.000
_cell.length_b   1.000
_cell.length_c   1.000
_cell.angle_alpha   90.00
_cell.angle_beta   90.00
_cell.angle_gamma   90.00
#
_symmetry.space_group_name_H-M   'P 1'
#
loop_
_entity.id
_entity.type
_entity.pdbx_description
1 polymer ?
#
loop_
_entity_poly.entity_id
_entity_poly.type
_entity_poly.pdbx_seq_one_letter_code
_entity_poly.pdbx_strand_id
1 'polypeptide(L)'
;MPTTSSSLIAIIAKLLWSFVPRRPPPLTWVTVDLLRFLSGSQKTICLLLVLGILAYCLDHLSLRMASTIRATVRGSRKGLQSWQQACAQKSRTAASASAQKREGDISDAFASLSGIEFKPLEPRFAELKSRLIAGHEEELHDSWNRLLASLGEEIPLIAERGPRIVPEIDFNDIDHASDDFRAEHRKRGVAVIRNVIPEQEALALKKELREYIQANPHTKAFPPESPQVYELYWSPSQIKARSHPNLIKAQSFLMEFWHSKDPTAPVSSSHPVIYADRLRMRLPGDAKFALGPHVDGGSCERWEYNGYGRGRVYDKIFEGKWEEYDPWESSCRLSVVSDLYQGVGACSMFRMFQGWLSMSSTGPFEGTLLVNPLLSRATAYYLLRPFFSPKRPARDPTAENYEEAFLSPTNWTLSKDQDSWLQGATPGHGQELRAQLHPHLNLPSSMVHVPRVNPGDYVSWHCDTIHAVDQVHSGKSDSSVLYIPACPLTVSNAKFAARQREAFLAGYPCPDFGGGKGENEHIGRPGVEEVRKVNPIEGMRAFGLKEWDSSEPGLTKGQQEAMNAANKTLGFTAIVDSWYPGCLAFVTANGFIILAAARTFSCTCSTTRFIQPGLSSTNNRTVSHVGLERFRVVTSKSASTLFEAMADLNHLVGACACERNYYNIIFPSESASLAQVFFDNSNTSRRATAAPVTAWLRVPLDWYSSATFAQFPDESHASIKRTFHTPASNRLLPPTRRQFCGYCGTTLTAYNEAQRARGFGGRDDTLDVTLSSLLDESLDRLESLNIMPDSDSDEDSVRSPTEGLVRGGAIDNEDHIPSNEERPGGIDAPPAGATTVPVRPSQRGVAAPHRMQSRGVPYFEEMIEHSRLGRIKRQRGGHTSRDGTSRVQWEIVEIGGEEPTSNATATEPSGSKRQRLDI
;
A
#
# COMPACT_ATOMS: atom_id res chain seq x y z
N MET A 1 -73.38 51.01 28.33
CA MET A 1 -72.35 52.04 28.06
C MET A 1 -71.40 52.10 29.25
N PRO A 2 -70.17 52.62 29.13
CA PRO A 2 -69.20 52.35 28.05
C PRO A 2 -67.77 52.07 28.60
N THR A 3 -66.84 51.62 27.72
CA THR A 3 -65.38 51.49 27.99
C THR A 3 -64.99 50.45 29.08
N THR A 4 -63.75 49.95 29.18
CA THR A 4 -62.48 50.26 28.49
C THR A 4 -61.89 49.03 27.79
N SER A 5 -61.24 49.23 26.63
CA SER A 5 -60.62 48.15 25.84
C SER A 5 -59.20 47.75 26.32
N SER A 6 -58.80 48.17 27.51
CA SER A 6 -57.42 48.04 28.01
C SER A 6 -57.10 46.66 28.58
N SER A 7 -58.06 46.02 29.24
CA SER A 7 -57.84 44.75 29.96
C SER A 7 -57.60 43.55 29.04
N LEU A 8 -58.25 43.52 27.87
CA LEU A 8 -58.17 42.38 26.94
C LEU A 8 -56.77 42.27 26.30
N ILE A 9 -56.16 43.41 25.95
CA ILE A 9 -54.82 43.46 25.34
C ILE A 9 -53.75 42.99 26.36
N ALA A 10 -53.88 43.37 27.64
CA ALA A 10 -52.99 42.92 28.71
C ALA A 10 -53.07 41.42 28.98
N ILE A 11 -54.27 40.82 28.86
CA ILE A 11 -54.48 39.37 28.98
C ILE A 11 -53.86 38.62 27.79
N ILE A 12 -54.09 39.10 26.57
CA ILE A 12 -53.51 38.52 25.35
C ILE A 12 -51.97 38.58 25.37
N ALA A 13 -51.38 39.69 25.82
CA ALA A 13 -49.94 39.83 25.96
C ALA A 13 -49.33 38.82 26.95
N LYS A 14 -49.98 38.58 28.11
CA LYS A 14 -49.53 37.56 29.08
C LYS A 14 -49.68 36.14 28.55
N LEU A 15 -50.74 35.83 27.81
CA LEU A 15 -50.93 34.51 27.19
C LEU A 15 -49.87 34.24 26.11
N LEU A 16 -49.56 35.21 25.25
CA LEU A 16 -48.54 35.07 24.21
C LEU A 16 -47.12 34.92 24.76
N TRP A 17 -46.78 35.60 25.86
CA TRP A 17 -45.47 35.42 26.52
C TRP A 17 -45.33 34.05 27.22
N SER A 18 -46.44 33.37 27.51
CA SER A 18 -46.45 32.08 28.20
C SER A 18 -46.23 30.88 27.26
N PHE A 19 -46.31 31.07 25.94
CA PHE A 19 -46.12 30.03 24.92
C PHE A 19 -44.87 30.29 24.07
N VAL A 20 -43.69 30.04 24.64
CA VAL A 20 -42.40 30.02 23.91
C VAL A 20 -41.87 28.58 23.77
N PRO A 21 -42.39 27.77 22.82
CA PRO A 21 -41.84 26.46 22.54
C PRO A 21 -40.46 26.57 21.85
N ARG A 22 -39.50 25.73 22.23
CA ARG A 22 -38.14 25.72 21.65
C ARG A 22 -38.03 25.20 20.20
N ARG A 23 -39.16 25.00 19.50
CA ARG A 23 -39.25 24.62 18.07
C ARG A 23 -40.49 25.27 17.43
N PRO A 24 -40.43 25.72 16.16
CA PRO A 24 -41.60 26.25 15.47
C PRO A 24 -42.57 25.12 15.04
N PRO A 25 -43.90 25.30 15.17
CA PRO A 25 -44.89 24.44 14.51
C PRO A 25 -44.96 24.71 12.99
N PRO A 26 -45.54 23.80 12.19
CA PRO A 26 -45.65 23.98 10.74
C PRO A 26 -46.57 25.15 10.35
N LEU A 27 -46.24 25.83 9.25
CA LEU A 27 -46.93 27.03 8.76
C LEU A 27 -48.17 26.71 7.90
N THR A 28 -49.10 25.93 8.48
CA THR A 28 -50.48 25.81 8.02
C THR A 28 -51.42 25.92 9.23
N TRP A 29 -52.70 26.28 9.00
CA TRP A 29 -53.75 26.40 10.04
C TRP A 29 -53.78 27.63 10.97
N VAL A 30 -53.19 28.78 10.60
CA VAL A 30 -53.72 30.10 11.05
C VAL A 30 -53.59 31.15 9.94
N THR A 31 -54.71 31.53 9.29
CA THR A 31 -54.85 32.83 8.57
C THR A 31 -56.26 33.10 8.03
N VAL A 32 -56.99 32.08 7.56
CA VAL A 32 -58.17 32.29 6.69
C VAL A 32 -59.43 32.78 7.43
N ASP A 33 -59.81 32.17 8.55
CA ASP A 33 -61.12 32.48 9.17
C ASP A 33 -61.12 33.67 10.16
N LEU A 34 -59.96 34.08 10.66
CA LEU A 34 -59.85 35.20 11.61
C LEU A 34 -60.10 36.58 10.97
N LEU A 35 -59.99 36.69 9.64
CA LEU A 35 -60.20 37.94 8.89
C LEU A 35 -61.67 38.23 8.53
N ARG A 36 -62.60 37.32 8.86
CA ARG A 36 -64.04 37.46 8.56
C ARG A 36 -64.83 38.27 9.59
N PHE A 37 -64.32 38.44 10.82
CA PHE A 37 -65.03 39.12 11.93
C PHE A 37 -64.39 40.46 12.39
N LEU A 38 -63.32 40.92 11.74
CA LEU A 38 -62.64 42.17 12.12
C LEU A 38 -63.13 43.37 11.30
N SER A 39 -63.32 44.51 11.97
CA SER A 39 -63.65 45.80 11.34
C SER A 39 -62.43 46.42 10.64
N GLY A 40 -62.66 47.39 9.74
CA GLY A 40 -61.64 47.91 8.81
C GLY A 40 -60.33 48.37 9.47
N SER A 41 -60.41 49.11 10.58
CA SER A 41 -59.24 49.58 11.33
C SER A 41 -58.43 48.47 12.01
N GLN A 42 -59.09 47.39 12.43
CA GLN A 42 -58.44 46.24 13.07
C GLN A 42 -57.65 45.42 12.05
N LYS A 43 -58.11 45.33 10.79
CA LYS A 43 -57.38 44.62 9.73
C LYS A 43 -56.02 45.26 9.44
N THR A 44 -55.92 46.59 9.45
CA THR A 44 -54.66 47.31 9.27
C THR A 44 -53.66 47.02 10.40
N ILE A 45 -54.11 46.96 11.65
CA ILE A 45 -53.26 46.64 12.81
C ILE A 45 -52.77 45.19 12.75
N CYS A 46 -53.64 44.23 12.40
CA CYS A 46 -53.23 42.84 12.16
C CYS A 46 -52.21 42.74 11.00
N LEU A 47 -52.41 43.48 9.91
CA LEU A 47 -51.49 43.46 8.77
C LEU A 47 -50.11 44.01 9.15
N LEU A 48 -50.05 45.12 9.90
CA LEU A 48 -48.79 45.70 10.38
C LEU A 48 -48.07 44.79 11.38
N LEU A 49 -48.80 44.10 12.27
CA LEU A 49 -48.21 43.10 13.17
C LEU A 49 -47.67 41.89 12.41
N VAL A 50 -48.39 41.38 11.40
CA VAL A 50 -47.93 40.27 10.55
C VAL A 50 -46.70 40.68 9.74
N LEU A 51 -46.66 41.90 9.19
CA LEU A 51 -45.50 42.43 8.48
C LEU A 51 -44.29 42.65 9.41
N GLY A 52 -44.50 43.14 10.63
CA GLY A 52 -43.44 43.27 11.64
C GLY A 52 -42.87 41.91 12.09
N ILE A 53 -43.74 40.91 12.28
CA ILE A 53 -43.33 39.53 12.57
C ILE A 53 -42.59 38.93 11.37
N LEU A 54 -43.05 39.14 10.13
CA LEU A 54 -42.35 38.69 8.93
C LEU A 54 -40.95 39.33 8.80
N ALA A 55 -40.80 40.64 9.05
CA ALA A 55 -39.50 41.31 9.05
C ALA A 55 -38.56 40.73 10.12
N TYR A 56 -39.03 40.61 11.36
CA TYR A 56 -38.26 40.00 12.47
C TYR A 56 -37.89 38.54 12.19
N CYS A 57 -38.79 37.77 11.56
CA CYS A 57 -38.51 36.41 11.11
C CYS A 57 -37.47 36.38 9.98
N LEU A 58 -37.49 37.32 9.03
CA LEU A 58 -36.51 37.40 7.93
C LEU A 58 -35.11 37.76 8.44
N ASP A 59 -34.97 38.70 9.36
CA ASP A 59 -33.67 39.02 10.00
C ASP A 59 -33.16 37.86 10.87
N HIS A 60 -34.03 37.17 11.60
CA HIS A 60 -33.61 35.95 12.29
C HIS A 60 -33.33 34.78 11.35
N LEU A 61 -33.94 34.72 10.16
CA LEU A 61 -33.65 33.71 9.16
C LEU A 61 -32.32 33.97 8.45
N SER A 62 -31.96 35.23 8.18
CA SER A 62 -30.65 35.59 7.61
C SER A 62 -29.51 35.27 8.58
N LEU A 63 -29.65 35.64 9.86
CA LEU A 63 -28.69 35.34 10.92
C LEU A 63 -28.59 33.83 11.22
N ARG A 64 -29.70 33.09 11.16
CA ARG A 64 -29.68 31.61 11.30
C ARG A 64 -29.18 30.90 10.05
N MET A 65 -29.43 31.40 8.83
CA MET A 65 -28.78 30.90 7.64
C MET A 65 -27.27 31.11 7.71
N ALA A 66 -26.78 32.27 8.16
CA ALA A 66 -25.35 32.50 8.34
C ALA A 66 -24.71 31.52 9.36
N SER A 67 -25.38 31.21 10.47
CA SER A 67 -24.86 30.24 11.46
C SER A 67 -24.99 28.79 10.99
N THR A 68 -26.10 28.39 10.37
CA THR A 68 -26.29 27.05 9.81
C THR A 68 -25.37 26.80 8.61
N ILE A 69 -25.16 27.77 7.72
CA ILE A 69 -24.18 27.65 6.62
C ILE A 69 -22.76 27.54 7.20
N ARG A 70 -22.38 28.30 8.23
CA ARG A 70 -21.09 28.09 8.92
C ARG A 70 -20.98 26.72 9.59
N ALA A 71 -22.07 26.19 10.15
CA ALA A 71 -22.10 24.86 10.76
C ALA A 71 -21.99 23.74 9.71
N THR A 72 -22.78 23.80 8.63
CA THR A 72 -22.73 22.85 7.52
C THR A 72 -21.39 22.94 6.78
N VAL A 73 -20.85 24.14 6.52
CA VAL A 73 -19.50 24.26 5.92
C VAL A 73 -18.40 23.74 6.85
N ARG A 74 -18.53 23.85 8.18
CA ARG A 74 -17.60 23.19 9.13
C ARG A 74 -17.80 21.67 9.19
N GLY A 75 -19.04 21.18 9.13
CA GLY A 75 -19.38 19.76 9.09
C GLY A 75 -18.89 19.10 7.81
N SER A 76 -19.22 19.67 6.65
CA SER A 76 -18.70 19.27 5.34
C SER A 76 -17.19 19.43 5.24
N ARG A 77 -16.55 20.46 5.82
CA ARG A 77 -15.09 20.51 5.88
C ARG A 77 -14.51 19.36 6.71
N LYS A 78 -15.05 19.04 7.89
CA LYS A 78 -14.59 17.88 8.67
C LYS A 78 -14.83 16.54 7.97
N GLY A 79 -16.02 16.35 7.39
CA GLY A 79 -16.38 15.13 6.65
C GLY A 79 -15.56 14.95 5.37
N LEU A 80 -15.32 16.04 4.63
CA LEU A 80 -14.45 16.05 3.45
C LEU A 80 -12.98 15.87 3.85
N GLN A 81 -12.52 16.44 4.96
CA GLN A 81 -11.17 16.20 5.49
C GLN A 81 -10.98 14.73 5.91
N SER A 82 -11.96 14.10 6.57
CA SER A 82 -11.86 12.65 6.87
C SER A 82 -11.93 11.78 5.61
N TRP A 83 -12.71 12.18 4.59
CA TRP A 83 -12.72 11.50 3.30
C TRP A 83 -11.41 11.70 2.52
N GLN A 84 -10.83 12.90 2.55
CA GLN A 84 -9.57 13.24 1.89
C GLN A 84 -8.38 12.56 2.58
N GLN A 85 -8.39 12.47 3.92
CA GLN A 85 -7.46 11.62 4.66
C GLN A 85 -7.63 10.16 4.25
N ALA A 86 -8.86 9.61 4.27
CA ALA A 86 -9.10 8.22 3.85
C ALA A 86 -8.70 7.93 2.38
N CYS A 87 -8.83 8.89 1.47
CA CYS A 87 -8.41 8.76 0.07
C CYS A 87 -6.89 8.87 -0.11
N ALA A 88 -6.24 9.90 0.45
CA ALA A 88 -4.78 10.04 0.38
C ALA A 88 -4.08 8.87 1.08
N GLN A 89 -4.62 8.41 2.20
CA GLN A 89 -4.13 7.25 2.95
C GLN A 89 -4.41 5.92 2.22
N LYS A 90 -5.42 5.86 1.33
CA LYS A 90 -5.60 4.75 0.38
C LYS A 90 -4.52 4.75 -0.70
N SER A 91 -4.28 5.86 -1.40
CA SER A 91 -3.23 5.93 -2.43
C SER A 91 -1.83 5.66 -1.86
N ARG A 92 -1.51 6.15 -0.66
CA ARG A 92 -0.23 5.81 0.00
C ARG A 92 -0.12 4.33 0.39
N THR A 93 -1.24 3.61 0.59
CA THR A 93 -1.25 2.14 0.72
C THR A 93 -1.36 1.38 -0.61
N ALA A 94 -1.47 2.07 -1.75
CA ALA A 94 -1.40 1.49 -3.09
C ALA A 94 0.04 1.60 -3.64
N ALA A 95 0.66 2.77 -3.50
CA ALA A 95 2.08 2.98 -3.78
C ALA A 95 3.01 2.04 -2.96
N SER A 96 2.57 1.61 -1.77
CA SER A 96 3.28 0.61 -0.95
C SER A 96 2.97 -0.86 -1.31
N ALA A 97 2.22 -1.13 -2.38
CA ALA A 97 1.70 -2.46 -2.68
C ALA A 97 2.25 -3.10 -3.97
N SER A 98 2.86 -2.31 -4.87
CA SER A 98 3.31 -2.76 -6.19
C SER A 98 4.82 -2.92 -6.36
N ALA A 99 5.64 -2.21 -5.55
CA ALA A 99 7.07 -2.46 -5.50
C ALA A 99 7.35 -3.87 -4.92
N GLN A 100 7.78 -4.81 -5.77
CA GLN A 100 8.32 -6.09 -5.32
C GLN A 100 9.53 -5.82 -4.42
N LYS A 101 9.54 -6.37 -3.20
CA LYS A 101 10.64 -6.15 -2.26
C LYS A 101 11.97 -6.54 -2.89
N ARG A 102 13.00 -5.73 -2.60
CA ARG A 102 14.36 -5.98 -3.07
C ARG A 102 14.80 -7.37 -2.61
N GLU A 103 15.44 -8.12 -3.51
CA GLU A 103 16.08 -9.38 -3.15
C GLU A 103 17.22 -9.15 -2.14
N GLY A 104 17.19 -9.93 -1.06
CA GLY A 104 18.14 -9.93 0.07
C GLY A 104 17.93 -11.19 0.90
N ASP A 105 18.71 -11.37 1.97
CA ASP A 105 18.57 -12.50 2.89
C ASP A 105 18.18 -12.08 4.32
N ILE A 106 18.21 -13.02 5.27
CA ILE A 106 17.81 -12.76 6.66
C ILE A 106 18.77 -11.82 7.43
N SER A 107 19.99 -11.60 6.94
CA SER A 107 20.93 -10.64 7.52
C SER A 107 20.59 -9.17 7.20
N ASP A 108 20.01 -8.90 6.01
CA ASP A 108 19.51 -7.57 5.61
C ASP A 108 18.37 -7.04 6.50
N ALA A 109 17.74 -7.90 7.32
CA ALA A 109 16.70 -7.52 8.27
C ALA A 109 17.22 -6.85 9.56
N PHE A 110 18.52 -7.02 9.85
CA PHE A 110 19.14 -6.61 11.12
C PHE A 110 20.30 -5.64 10.88
N ALA A 111 20.27 -4.50 11.57
CA ALA A 111 21.27 -3.46 11.43
C ALA A 111 22.64 -3.93 11.97
N SER A 112 22.66 -4.73 13.05
CA SER A 112 23.89 -5.32 13.58
C SER A 112 24.53 -6.36 12.66
N LEU A 113 23.76 -7.14 11.91
CA LEU A 113 24.30 -8.09 10.91
C LEU A 113 24.71 -7.38 9.61
N SER A 114 23.98 -6.34 9.22
CA SER A 114 24.29 -5.48 8.06
C SER A 114 25.49 -4.54 8.30
N GLY A 115 26.17 -4.64 9.44
CA GLY A 115 27.34 -3.81 9.77
C GLY A 115 27.03 -2.33 10.02
N ILE A 116 25.76 -1.98 10.30
CA ILE A 116 25.32 -0.60 10.45
C ILE A 116 25.66 -0.09 11.85
N GLU A 117 26.47 0.95 11.91
CA GLU A 117 26.72 1.70 13.15
C GLU A 117 25.46 2.42 13.62
N PHE A 118 24.99 2.08 14.82
CA PHE A 118 23.88 2.74 15.48
C PHE A 118 24.24 4.20 15.79
N LYS A 119 23.43 5.13 15.28
CA LYS A 119 23.63 6.59 15.32
C LYS A 119 22.33 7.29 15.71
N PRO A 120 22.36 8.56 16.15
CA PRO A 120 21.15 9.34 16.34
C PRO A 120 20.37 9.41 15.03
N LEU A 121 19.04 9.29 15.11
CA LEU A 121 18.16 9.39 13.95
C LEU A 121 18.01 10.87 13.53
N GLU A 122 17.25 11.10 12.46
CA GLU A 122 16.94 12.45 11.96
C GLU A 122 16.33 13.36 13.05
N PRO A 123 16.62 14.68 13.08
CA PRO A 123 16.16 15.59 14.14
C PRO A 123 14.64 15.58 14.44
N ARG A 124 13.80 15.21 13.45
CA ARG A 124 12.36 15.01 13.62
C ARG A 124 11.99 13.96 14.67
N PHE A 125 12.90 13.05 15.04
CA PHE A 125 12.66 12.06 16.09
C PHE A 125 12.74 12.68 17.50
N ALA A 126 13.56 13.71 17.71
CA ALA A 126 13.47 14.55 18.91
C ALA A 126 12.10 15.26 18.97
N GLU A 127 11.67 15.88 17.88
CA GLU A 127 10.34 16.54 17.79
C GLU A 127 9.18 15.56 17.95
N LEU A 128 9.34 14.30 17.52
CA LEU A 128 8.39 13.22 17.75
C LEU A 128 8.30 12.87 19.22
N LYS A 129 9.44 12.60 19.87
CA LYS A 129 9.53 12.30 21.31
C LYS A 129 8.90 13.42 22.13
N SER A 130 9.28 14.68 21.89
CA SER A 130 8.71 15.84 22.59
C SER A 130 7.19 15.98 22.41
N ARG A 131 6.61 15.51 21.30
CA ARG A 131 5.14 15.53 21.07
C ARG A 131 4.41 14.35 21.67
N LEU A 132 5.05 13.19 21.82
CA LEU A 132 4.42 11.99 22.39
C LEU A 132 4.09 12.14 23.87
N ILE A 133 4.91 12.90 24.61
CA ILE A 133 4.86 13.00 26.08
C ILE A 133 4.31 14.34 26.59
N ALA A 134 3.90 15.23 25.68
CA ALA A 134 3.59 16.63 25.99
C ALA A 134 2.37 16.78 26.90
N GLY A 135 2.58 17.25 28.13
CA GLY A 135 1.54 17.34 29.17
C GLY A 135 1.31 16.04 29.96
N HIS A 136 2.23 15.07 29.86
CA HIS A 136 2.26 13.81 30.62
C HIS A 136 3.65 13.54 31.24
N GLU A 137 4.49 14.56 31.37
CA GLU A 137 5.90 14.42 31.78
C GLU A 137 6.07 13.93 33.22
N GLU A 138 5.21 14.36 34.15
CA GLU A 138 5.22 13.89 35.55
C GLU A 138 4.66 12.47 35.64
N GLU A 139 3.55 12.19 34.96
CA GLU A 139 2.97 10.83 34.89
C GLU A 139 3.95 9.83 34.27
N LEU A 140 4.71 10.21 33.24
CA LEU A 140 5.74 9.36 32.64
C LEU A 140 6.86 9.04 33.62
N HIS A 141 7.39 10.05 34.30
CA HIS A 141 8.45 9.88 35.30
C HIS A 141 8.03 8.87 36.38
N ASP A 142 6.83 9.02 36.91
CA ASP A 142 6.33 8.11 37.94
C ASP A 142 5.98 6.73 37.37
N SER A 143 5.50 6.65 36.14
CA SER A 143 5.25 5.36 35.46
C SER A 143 6.52 4.55 35.25
N TRP A 144 7.64 5.21 34.93
CA TRP A 144 8.95 4.60 34.80
C TRP A 144 9.42 4.03 36.14
N ASN A 145 9.24 4.78 37.24
CA ASN A 145 9.58 4.29 38.58
C ASN A 145 8.76 3.03 38.96
N ARG A 146 7.45 3.00 38.65
CA ARG A 146 6.59 1.82 38.86
C ARG A 146 7.00 0.65 37.95
N LEU A 147 7.39 0.92 36.71
CA LEU A 147 7.85 -0.08 35.75
C LEU A 147 9.17 -0.72 36.19
N LEU A 148 10.16 0.08 36.59
CA LEU A 148 11.44 -0.42 37.08
C LEU A 148 11.27 -1.31 38.33
N ALA A 149 10.38 -0.93 39.25
CA ALA A 149 10.04 -1.76 40.41
C ALA A 149 9.49 -3.13 39.98
N SER A 150 8.50 -3.18 39.08
CA SER A 150 7.90 -4.46 38.67
C SER A 150 8.72 -5.27 37.66
N LEU A 151 9.75 -4.67 37.03
CA LEU A 151 10.83 -5.41 36.37
C LEU A 151 11.73 -6.09 37.42
N GLY A 152 12.06 -5.40 38.51
CA GLY A 152 12.82 -5.95 39.64
C GLY A 152 12.13 -7.12 40.36
N GLU A 153 10.79 -7.19 40.31
CA GLU A 153 9.99 -8.32 40.82
C GLU A 153 10.01 -9.54 39.87
N GLU A 154 9.75 -9.33 38.57
CA GLU A 154 9.57 -10.44 37.62
C GLU A 154 10.89 -11.03 37.08
N ILE A 155 11.95 -10.22 36.93
CA ILE A 155 13.23 -10.71 36.37
C ILE A 155 13.88 -11.81 37.23
N PRO A 156 13.96 -11.71 38.58
CA PRO A 156 14.47 -12.79 39.41
C PRO A 156 13.66 -14.08 39.27
N LEU A 157 12.33 -13.98 39.19
CA LEU A 157 11.42 -15.13 39.00
C LEU A 157 11.64 -15.82 37.64
N ILE A 158 11.89 -15.05 36.58
CA ILE A 158 12.23 -15.55 35.25
C ILE A 158 13.59 -16.27 35.28
N ALA A 159 14.61 -15.68 35.92
CA ALA A 159 15.94 -16.28 36.05
C ALA A 159 15.93 -17.58 36.87
N GLU A 160 15.15 -17.65 37.96
CA GLU A 160 15.00 -18.84 38.81
C GLU A 160 14.29 -20.00 38.07
N ARG A 161 13.20 -19.68 37.35
CA ARG A 161 12.41 -20.68 36.62
C ARG A 161 13.07 -21.10 35.31
N GLY A 162 13.84 -20.22 34.67
CA GLY A 162 14.44 -20.46 33.37
C GLY A 162 13.38 -20.88 32.34
N PRO A 163 13.64 -21.90 31.50
CA PRO A 163 12.65 -22.40 30.53
C PRO A 163 11.28 -22.79 31.12
N ARG A 164 11.21 -23.16 32.42
CA ARG A 164 9.97 -23.55 33.11
C ARG A 164 9.00 -22.37 33.35
N ILE A 165 9.35 -21.15 32.94
CA ILE A 165 8.45 -19.99 32.92
C ILE A 165 7.54 -19.96 31.67
N VAL A 166 7.91 -20.68 30.60
CA VAL A 166 7.11 -20.75 29.38
C VAL A 166 5.95 -21.73 29.64
N PRO A 167 4.68 -21.31 29.49
CA PRO A 167 3.54 -22.20 29.71
C PRO A 167 3.45 -23.24 28.59
N GLU A 168 3.11 -24.46 28.99
CA GLU A 168 2.96 -25.61 28.09
C GLU A 168 1.54 -26.19 28.21
N ILE A 169 0.99 -26.71 27.11
CA ILE A 169 -0.29 -27.41 27.06
C ILE A 169 -0.22 -28.52 26.01
N ASP A 170 -0.92 -29.64 26.21
CA ASP A 170 -1.05 -30.67 25.17
C ASP A 170 -2.14 -30.31 24.16
N PHE A 171 -1.96 -30.66 22.88
CA PHE A 171 -2.96 -30.41 21.86
C PHE A 171 -4.34 -31.02 22.17
N ASN A 172 -4.40 -32.14 22.91
CA ASN A 172 -5.66 -32.74 23.33
C ASN A 172 -6.41 -31.89 24.39
N ASP A 173 -5.71 -31.04 25.13
CA ASP A 173 -6.25 -30.26 26.24
C ASP A 173 -6.70 -28.83 25.84
N ILE A 174 -6.41 -28.37 24.61
CA ILE A 174 -6.63 -26.94 24.24
C ILE A 174 -8.10 -26.48 24.35
N ASP A 175 -9.06 -27.38 24.12
CA ASP A 175 -10.51 -27.08 24.28
C ASP A 175 -10.91 -26.87 25.74
N HIS A 176 -10.06 -27.29 26.69
CA HIS A 176 -10.28 -27.30 28.13
C HIS A 176 -9.08 -26.67 28.89
N ALA A 177 -8.34 -25.78 28.25
CA ALA A 177 -7.12 -25.18 28.77
C ALA A 177 -7.31 -24.57 30.16
N SER A 178 -6.47 -24.94 31.13
CA SER A 178 -6.61 -24.53 32.53
C SER A 178 -6.46 -23.01 32.73
N ASP A 179 -7.13 -22.46 33.73
CA ASP A 179 -7.02 -21.04 34.07
C ASP A 179 -5.57 -20.62 34.36
N ASP A 180 -4.75 -21.49 34.96
CA ASP A 180 -3.31 -21.28 35.17
C ASP A 180 -2.54 -21.12 33.84
N PHE A 181 -2.77 -22.01 32.86
CA PHE A 181 -2.18 -21.88 31.53
C PHE A 181 -2.64 -20.58 30.86
N ARG A 182 -3.94 -20.28 30.94
CA ARG A 182 -4.53 -19.08 30.32
C ARG A 182 -3.98 -17.79 30.96
N ALA A 183 -3.77 -17.78 32.27
CA ALA A 183 -3.21 -16.65 33.00
C ALA A 183 -1.72 -16.44 32.68
N GLU A 184 -0.89 -17.47 32.75
CA GLU A 184 0.54 -17.33 32.42
C GLU A 184 0.72 -17.06 30.91
N HIS A 185 -0.06 -17.64 29.99
CA HIS A 185 0.03 -17.28 28.57
C HIS A 185 -0.28 -15.78 28.33
N ARG A 186 -1.34 -15.25 28.96
CA ARG A 186 -1.67 -13.81 28.92
C ARG A 186 -0.57 -12.92 29.51
N LYS A 187 0.15 -13.40 30.53
CA LYS A 187 1.24 -12.69 31.22
C LYS A 187 2.56 -12.74 30.46
N ARG A 188 2.91 -13.90 29.89
CA ARG A 188 4.23 -14.19 29.30
C ARG A 188 4.29 -13.92 27.80
N GLY A 189 3.17 -13.97 27.08
CA GLY A 189 3.14 -13.72 25.64
C GLY A 189 3.87 -14.79 24.81
N VAL A 190 3.92 -16.03 25.31
CA VAL A 190 4.57 -17.19 24.70
C VAL A 190 3.85 -18.47 25.17
N ALA A 191 3.82 -19.52 24.35
CA ALA A 191 3.42 -20.87 24.75
C ALA A 191 4.06 -21.96 23.86
N VAL A 192 4.18 -23.17 24.42
CA VAL A 192 4.41 -24.40 23.66
C VAL A 192 3.13 -25.23 23.67
N ILE A 193 2.62 -25.60 22.50
CA ILE A 193 1.54 -26.57 22.36
C ILE A 193 2.18 -27.90 21.93
N ARG A 194 2.05 -28.93 22.77
CA ARG A 194 2.64 -30.25 22.54
C ARG A 194 1.81 -31.07 21.57
N ASN A 195 2.47 -31.95 20.79
CA ASN A 195 1.82 -32.98 19.99
C ASN A 195 0.76 -32.47 18.98
N VAL A 196 0.91 -31.25 18.43
CA VAL A 196 -0.05 -30.67 17.47
C VAL A 196 -0.12 -31.49 16.19
N ILE A 197 1.02 -31.90 15.66
CA ILE A 197 1.11 -32.93 14.62
C ILE A 197 1.73 -34.18 15.26
N PRO A 198 1.28 -35.42 14.93
CA PRO A 198 1.91 -36.62 15.46
C PRO A 198 3.41 -36.67 15.12
N GLU A 199 4.25 -37.08 16.07
CA GLU A 199 5.72 -37.02 15.93
C GLU A 199 6.22 -37.69 14.64
N GLN A 200 5.68 -38.87 14.31
CA GLN A 200 6.05 -39.63 13.11
C GLN A 200 5.63 -38.93 11.81
N GLU A 201 4.54 -38.16 11.82
CA GLU A 201 4.15 -37.33 10.68
C GLU A 201 5.06 -36.10 10.56
N ALA A 202 5.41 -35.44 11.67
CA ALA A 202 6.38 -34.34 11.66
C ALA A 202 7.79 -34.77 11.20
N LEU A 203 8.21 -35.99 11.55
CA LEU A 203 9.42 -36.61 11.02
C LEU A 203 9.30 -36.97 9.52
N ALA A 204 8.12 -37.40 9.06
CA ALA A 204 7.85 -37.63 7.65
C ALA A 204 7.89 -36.33 6.83
N LEU A 205 7.35 -35.22 7.36
CA LEU A 205 7.46 -33.87 6.76
C LEU A 205 8.93 -33.47 6.59
N LYS A 206 9.79 -33.71 7.59
CA LYS A 206 11.25 -33.46 7.51
C LYS A 206 11.94 -34.32 6.46
N LYS A 207 11.54 -35.59 6.32
CA LYS A 207 12.07 -36.51 5.31
C LYS A 207 11.70 -36.07 3.90
N GLU A 208 10.42 -35.83 3.65
CA GLU A 208 9.89 -35.36 2.36
C GLU A 208 10.50 -34.02 1.96
N LEU A 209 10.72 -33.10 2.91
CA LEU A 209 11.36 -31.82 2.66
C LEU A 209 12.81 -31.99 2.19
N ARG A 210 13.59 -32.89 2.81
CA ARG A 210 14.96 -33.20 2.38
C ARG A 210 14.98 -33.85 1.00
N GLU A 211 14.01 -34.71 0.70
CA GLU A 211 13.84 -35.34 -0.63
C GLU A 211 13.49 -34.29 -1.71
N TYR A 212 12.63 -33.32 -1.38
CA TYR A 212 12.29 -32.19 -2.26
C TYR A 212 13.47 -31.24 -2.51
N ILE A 213 14.27 -30.94 -1.48
CA ILE A 213 15.52 -30.16 -1.62
C ILE A 213 16.54 -30.92 -2.47
N GLN A 214 16.70 -32.23 -2.27
CA GLN A 214 17.61 -33.06 -3.06
C GLN A 214 17.20 -33.16 -4.54
N ALA A 215 15.90 -33.18 -4.83
CA ALA A 215 15.37 -33.14 -6.20
C ALA A 215 15.58 -31.76 -6.87
N ASN A 216 15.71 -30.69 -6.08
CA ASN A 216 15.79 -29.31 -6.56
C ASN A 216 17.08 -28.62 -6.06
N PRO A 217 18.28 -29.04 -6.52
CA PRO A 217 19.57 -28.58 -6.00
C PRO A 217 19.91 -27.11 -6.31
N HIS A 218 19.03 -26.39 -7.02
CA HIS A 218 19.08 -24.95 -7.25
C HIS A 218 18.30 -24.13 -6.20
N THR A 219 17.73 -24.80 -5.17
CA THR A 219 17.08 -24.15 -4.02
C THR A 219 18.01 -23.13 -3.37
N LYS A 220 17.59 -21.86 -3.28
CA LYS A 220 18.32 -20.81 -2.54
C LYS A 220 18.33 -21.12 -1.04
N ALA A 221 19.48 -20.96 -0.40
CA ALA A 221 19.64 -21.16 1.04
C ALA A 221 20.83 -20.35 1.61
N PHE A 222 20.78 -20.05 2.90
CA PHE A 222 21.78 -19.28 3.63
C PHE A 222 22.38 -20.07 4.81
N PRO A 223 23.70 -19.95 5.06
CA PRO A 223 24.74 -19.48 4.14
C PRO A 223 24.99 -20.51 3.03
N PRO A 224 25.46 -20.11 1.82
CA PRO A 224 25.53 -21.00 0.66
C PRO A 224 26.41 -22.25 0.84
N GLU A 225 27.50 -22.14 1.59
CA GLU A 225 28.44 -23.24 1.82
C GLU A 225 28.03 -24.21 2.94
N SER A 226 27.02 -23.84 3.74
CA SER A 226 26.44 -24.72 4.77
C SER A 226 24.98 -24.33 5.05
N PRO A 227 24.03 -24.67 4.17
CA PRO A 227 22.63 -24.27 4.27
C PRO A 227 21.97 -24.54 5.64
N GLN A 228 21.65 -23.47 6.37
CA GLN A 228 20.90 -23.51 7.64
C GLN A 228 19.43 -23.06 7.47
N VAL A 229 19.21 -22.00 6.68
CA VAL A 229 17.88 -21.43 6.35
C VAL A 229 17.64 -21.60 4.85
N TYR A 230 16.44 -22.01 4.44
CA TYR A 230 16.09 -22.26 3.05
C TYR A 230 14.99 -21.30 2.59
N GLU A 231 15.19 -20.69 1.42
CA GLU A 231 14.26 -19.79 0.75
C GLU A 231 13.20 -20.61 -0.01
N LEU A 232 12.47 -21.43 0.75
CA LEU A 232 11.37 -22.29 0.32
C LEU A 232 10.08 -21.87 1.02
N TYR A 233 8.96 -21.87 0.31
CA TYR A 233 7.66 -21.39 0.76
C TYR A 233 6.54 -22.40 0.45
N TRP A 234 6.68 -23.17 -0.62
CA TRP A 234 5.62 -23.99 -1.24
C TRP A 234 5.92 -25.48 -1.25
N SER A 235 6.97 -25.96 -0.57
CA SER A 235 7.30 -27.40 -0.54
C SER A 235 6.10 -28.25 -0.07
N PRO A 236 5.98 -29.52 -0.53
CA PRO A 236 4.90 -30.43 -0.11
C PRO A 236 4.69 -30.46 1.40
N SER A 237 5.79 -30.48 2.16
CA SER A 237 5.79 -30.48 3.62
C SER A 237 5.27 -29.18 4.24
N GLN A 238 5.60 -28.02 3.67
CA GLN A 238 5.07 -26.72 4.13
C GLN A 238 3.57 -26.58 3.84
N ILE A 239 3.11 -27.04 2.67
CA ILE A 239 1.68 -27.05 2.32
C ILE A 239 0.90 -27.96 3.27
N LYS A 240 1.38 -29.18 3.54
CA LYS A 240 0.78 -30.10 4.50
C LYS A 240 0.70 -29.49 5.89
N ALA A 241 1.83 -29.02 6.43
CA ALA A 241 1.89 -28.44 7.78
C ALA A 241 0.91 -27.27 7.95
N ARG A 242 0.91 -26.32 7.02
CA ARG A 242 0.04 -25.11 7.07
C ARG A 242 -1.44 -25.42 6.89
N SER A 243 -1.77 -26.47 6.13
CA SER A 243 -3.16 -26.92 5.93
C SER A 243 -3.65 -27.86 7.04
N HIS A 244 -2.76 -28.40 7.87
CA HIS A 244 -3.06 -29.48 8.81
C HIS A 244 -4.14 -29.04 9.82
N PRO A 245 -5.23 -29.80 9.99
CA PRO A 245 -6.39 -29.37 10.77
C PRO A 245 -6.04 -29.02 12.23
N ASN A 246 -5.14 -29.79 12.86
CA ASN A 246 -4.69 -29.49 14.22
C ASN A 246 -3.89 -28.19 14.32
N LEU A 247 -3.09 -27.83 13.30
CA LEU A 247 -2.29 -26.61 13.36
C LEU A 247 -3.17 -25.37 13.17
N ILE A 248 -4.16 -25.44 12.28
CA ILE A 248 -5.19 -24.41 12.13
C ILE A 248 -5.98 -24.26 13.44
N LYS A 249 -6.39 -25.37 14.08
CA LYS A 249 -7.07 -25.34 15.39
C LYS A 249 -6.18 -24.71 16.49
N ALA A 250 -4.89 -25.05 16.54
CA ALA A 250 -3.94 -24.47 17.48
C ALA A 250 -3.72 -22.96 17.24
N GLN A 251 -3.72 -22.50 15.98
CA GLN A 251 -3.70 -21.08 15.62
C GLN A 251 -4.97 -20.37 16.10
N SER A 252 -6.17 -20.92 15.87
CA SER A 252 -7.44 -20.35 16.37
C SER A 252 -7.46 -20.25 17.90
N PHE A 253 -7.03 -21.30 18.61
CA PHE A 253 -6.93 -21.31 20.07
C PHE A 253 -6.01 -20.21 20.62
N LEU A 254 -4.82 -20.02 20.03
CA LEU A 254 -3.93 -18.93 20.44
C LEU A 254 -4.54 -17.56 20.12
N MET A 255 -5.14 -17.41 18.93
CA MET A 255 -5.76 -16.16 18.51
C MET A 255 -6.97 -15.78 19.39
N GLU A 256 -7.68 -16.73 20.02
CA GLU A 256 -8.79 -16.46 20.95
C GLU A 256 -8.40 -15.59 22.15
N PHE A 257 -7.10 -15.55 22.50
CA PHE A 257 -6.61 -14.70 23.58
C PHE A 257 -6.73 -13.20 23.25
N TRP A 258 -6.78 -12.86 21.96
CA TRP A 258 -6.98 -11.51 21.45
C TRP A 258 -8.45 -11.13 21.40
N HIS A 259 -8.74 -9.88 21.79
CA HIS A 259 -10.08 -9.31 21.75
C HIS A 259 -10.10 -7.98 20.99
N SER A 260 -11.30 -7.41 20.82
CA SER A 260 -11.50 -6.13 20.13
C SER A 260 -12.37 -5.23 21.00
N LYS A 261 -11.92 -4.00 21.25
CA LYS A 261 -12.70 -2.98 21.98
C LYS A 261 -13.76 -2.32 21.09
N ASP A 262 -13.62 -2.43 19.78
CA ASP A 262 -14.67 -2.14 18.80
C ASP A 262 -15.31 -3.46 18.30
N PRO A 263 -16.56 -3.77 18.68
CA PRO A 263 -17.26 -4.99 18.24
C PRO A 263 -17.68 -4.97 16.75
N THR A 264 -17.37 -3.89 16.03
CA THR A 264 -17.56 -3.74 14.57
C THR A 264 -16.25 -3.68 13.78
N ALA A 265 -15.09 -3.73 14.44
CA ALA A 265 -13.80 -3.76 13.78
C ALA A 265 -13.66 -5.01 12.87
N PRO A 266 -13.19 -4.88 11.62
CA PRO A 266 -13.15 -5.98 10.65
C PRO A 266 -11.96 -6.92 10.88
N VAL A 267 -12.07 -7.72 11.95
CA VAL A 267 -11.11 -8.73 12.40
C VAL A 267 -11.82 -9.99 12.87
N SER A 268 -11.20 -11.15 12.63
CA SER A 268 -11.64 -12.43 13.17
C SER A 268 -10.49 -13.21 13.82
N SER A 269 -10.47 -13.23 15.15
CA SER A 269 -9.57 -14.06 15.96
C SER A 269 -9.84 -15.57 15.85
N SER A 270 -10.97 -15.99 15.27
CA SER A 270 -11.35 -17.41 15.16
C SER A 270 -10.90 -18.08 13.86
N HIS A 271 -10.52 -17.29 12.85
CA HIS A 271 -10.31 -17.72 11.47
C HIS A 271 -8.89 -17.36 11.02
N PRO A 272 -7.94 -18.30 11.04
CA PRO A 272 -6.56 -18.06 10.63
C PRO A 272 -6.43 -17.89 9.11
N VAL A 273 -5.52 -17.01 8.70
CA VAL A 273 -5.04 -16.87 7.32
C VAL A 273 -3.57 -17.28 7.30
N ILE A 274 -3.18 -18.05 6.29
CA ILE A 274 -1.82 -18.59 6.20
C ILE A 274 -0.87 -17.52 5.66
N TYR A 275 0.25 -17.32 6.35
CA TYR A 275 1.42 -16.61 5.84
C TYR A 275 2.48 -17.63 5.40
N ALA A 276 3.02 -17.44 4.21
CA ALA A 276 4.02 -18.31 3.62
C ALA A 276 5.43 -17.81 3.96
N ASP A 277 6.00 -18.38 5.02
CA ASP A 277 7.35 -18.09 5.50
C ASP A 277 8.35 -19.18 5.05
N ARG A 278 9.60 -19.04 5.46
CA ARG A 278 10.75 -19.91 5.16
C ARG A 278 10.77 -21.15 6.06
N LEU A 279 11.91 -21.83 6.10
CA LEU A 279 12.22 -22.90 7.05
C LEU A 279 13.70 -22.93 7.43
N ARG A 280 14.01 -23.63 8.52
CA ARG A 280 15.38 -23.81 9.03
C ARG A 280 15.66 -25.28 9.31
N MET A 281 16.87 -25.73 8.99
CA MET A 281 17.46 -27.01 9.42
C MET A 281 18.89 -26.76 9.92
N ARG A 282 19.01 -26.22 11.14
CA ARG A 282 20.30 -25.77 11.68
C ARG A 282 21.13 -26.95 12.18
N LEU A 283 22.36 -27.08 11.72
CA LEU A 283 23.30 -28.15 12.07
C LEU A 283 24.06 -27.84 13.37
N PRO A 284 24.46 -28.87 14.16
CA PRO A 284 25.37 -28.70 15.29
C PRO A 284 26.66 -27.97 14.91
N GLY A 285 27.14 -27.12 15.81
CA GLY A 285 28.33 -26.30 15.61
C GLY A 285 28.11 -25.01 14.82
N ASP A 286 26.92 -24.78 14.23
CA ASP A 286 26.64 -23.50 13.57
C ASP A 286 26.65 -22.33 14.57
N ALA A 287 27.45 -21.31 14.24
CA ALA A 287 27.55 -20.03 14.93
C ALA A 287 27.25 -18.82 14.01
N LYS A 288 26.88 -19.06 12.73
CA LYS A 288 26.57 -17.97 11.79
C LYS A 288 25.12 -17.51 11.92
N PHE A 289 24.19 -18.41 12.26
CA PHE A 289 22.79 -18.04 12.50
C PHE A 289 22.52 -17.59 13.94
N ALA A 290 23.22 -16.52 14.36
CA ALA A 290 23.13 -15.92 15.69
C ALA A 290 22.31 -14.62 15.64
N LEU A 291 21.00 -14.70 15.95
CA LEU A 291 20.14 -13.53 16.08
C LEU A 291 20.06 -13.07 17.54
N GLY A 292 20.52 -11.85 17.83
CA GLY A 292 20.40 -11.24 19.16
C GLY A 292 18.95 -10.91 19.54
N PRO A 293 18.69 -10.42 20.78
CA PRO A 293 17.33 -10.07 21.21
C PRO A 293 16.70 -8.97 20.34
N HIS A 294 15.52 -9.25 19.76
CA HIS A 294 14.81 -8.33 18.87
C HIS A 294 13.27 -8.48 18.95
N VAL A 295 12.57 -7.50 18.37
CA VAL A 295 11.12 -7.51 18.11
C VAL A 295 10.88 -7.12 16.65
N ASP A 296 10.04 -7.87 15.96
CA ASP A 296 9.68 -7.62 14.54
C ASP A 296 8.47 -6.69 14.40
N GLY A 297 7.98 -6.50 13.18
CA GLY A 297 6.76 -5.73 12.90
C GLY A 297 6.98 -4.21 12.90
N GLY A 298 8.20 -3.77 12.63
CA GLY A 298 8.60 -2.36 12.62
C GLY A 298 9.37 -1.97 13.87
N SER A 299 10.16 -0.91 13.77
CA SER A 299 10.99 -0.37 14.84
C SER A 299 10.63 1.09 15.11
N CYS A 300 11.09 2.01 14.27
CA CYS A 300 10.78 3.45 14.36
C CYS A 300 9.26 3.71 14.29
N GLU A 301 8.54 2.89 13.52
CA GLU A 301 7.08 2.88 13.37
C GLU A 301 6.34 2.84 14.71
N ARG A 302 6.94 2.26 15.76
CA ARG A 302 6.33 2.07 17.07
C ARG A 302 6.13 3.39 17.84
N TRP A 303 6.93 4.41 17.53
CA TRP A 303 6.76 5.78 18.06
C TRP A 303 6.06 6.71 17.06
N GLU A 304 6.00 6.37 15.78
CA GLU A 304 5.53 7.29 14.74
C GLU A 304 4.01 7.33 14.58
N TYR A 305 3.47 8.55 14.46
CA TYR A 305 2.04 8.78 14.21
C TYR A 305 1.52 8.07 12.94
N ASN A 306 2.37 7.94 11.91
CA ASN A 306 2.02 7.24 10.67
C ASN A 306 2.24 5.72 10.72
N GLY A 307 2.85 5.20 11.80
CA GLY A 307 3.08 3.77 12.03
C GLY A 307 2.04 3.22 13.00
N TYR A 308 2.47 2.90 14.22
CA TYR A 308 1.59 2.42 15.30
C TYR A 308 0.66 3.50 15.86
N GLY A 309 1.04 4.78 15.78
CA GLY A 309 0.21 5.90 16.23
C GLY A 309 -1.11 6.06 15.45
N ARG A 310 -1.22 5.47 14.25
CA ARG A 310 -2.50 5.35 13.51
C ARG A 310 -3.54 4.57 14.32
N GLY A 311 -3.08 3.50 14.97
CA GLY A 311 -3.89 2.61 15.79
C GLY A 311 -4.04 3.06 17.24
N ARG A 312 -3.20 3.99 17.72
CA ARG A 312 -3.08 4.37 19.15
C ARG A 312 -2.67 3.22 20.07
N VAL A 313 -1.97 2.23 19.52
CA VAL A 313 -1.61 0.97 20.20
C VAL A 313 -0.86 1.20 21.52
N TYR A 314 -0.05 2.25 21.57
CA TYR A 314 0.84 2.57 22.70
C TYR A 314 0.51 3.90 23.40
N ASP A 315 -0.62 4.56 23.07
CA ASP A 315 -1.03 5.83 23.70
C ASP A 315 -0.99 5.73 25.23
N LYS A 316 -1.41 4.60 25.82
CA LYS A 316 -1.38 4.37 27.28
C LYS A 316 0.00 4.34 27.91
N ILE A 317 1.02 3.94 27.16
CA ILE A 317 2.41 3.97 27.62
C ILE A 317 2.90 5.42 27.61
N PHE A 318 2.55 6.19 26.57
CA PHE A 318 2.88 7.62 26.45
C PHE A 318 1.96 8.56 27.28
N GLU A 319 0.88 8.04 27.88
CA GLU A 319 0.07 8.68 28.93
C GLU A 319 0.63 8.46 30.35
N GLY A 320 1.73 7.71 30.53
CA GLY A 320 2.26 7.35 31.86
C GLY A 320 1.43 6.27 32.59
N LYS A 321 0.67 5.47 31.84
CA LYS A 321 -0.29 4.46 32.34
C LYS A 321 -0.04 3.14 31.63
N TRP A 322 1.20 2.65 31.64
CA TRP A 322 1.55 1.36 31.01
C TRP A 322 0.80 0.17 31.64
N GLU A 323 0.27 0.33 32.85
CA GLU A 323 -0.62 -0.62 33.50
C GLU A 323 -2.01 -0.71 32.83
N GLU A 324 -2.42 0.31 32.07
CA GLU A 324 -3.59 0.30 31.17
C GLU A 324 -3.23 -0.17 29.75
N TYR A 325 -1.95 -0.41 29.43
CA TYR A 325 -1.56 -0.95 28.12
C TYR A 325 -1.93 -2.43 28.02
N ASP A 326 -2.65 -2.73 26.95
CA ASP A 326 -3.27 -4.02 26.70
C ASP A 326 -2.72 -4.62 25.40
N PRO A 327 -1.72 -5.52 25.49
CA PRO A 327 -1.09 -6.09 24.30
C PRO A 327 -2.06 -6.94 23.47
N TRP A 328 -3.16 -7.42 24.06
CA TRP A 328 -4.14 -8.35 23.49
C TRP A 328 -5.30 -7.65 22.77
N GLU A 329 -5.26 -6.32 22.65
CA GLU A 329 -6.24 -5.53 21.89
C GLU A 329 -5.89 -5.56 20.39
N SER A 330 -6.87 -5.93 19.55
CA SER A 330 -6.67 -6.13 18.12
C SER A 330 -7.18 -5.01 17.20
N SER A 331 -8.20 -4.22 17.61
CA SER A 331 -8.77 -3.17 16.76
C SER A 331 -7.77 -2.05 16.44
N CYS A 332 -6.96 -1.65 17.43
CA CYS A 332 -5.89 -0.69 17.24
C CYS A 332 -4.91 -1.13 16.14
N ARG A 333 -4.55 -2.42 16.11
CA ARG A 333 -3.56 -2.98 15.18
C ARG A 333 -4.03 -3.01 13.72
N LEU A 334 -5.33 -2.99 13.44
CA LEU A 334 -5.88 -3.07 12.07
C LEU A 334 -5.53 -1.87 11.17
N SER A 335 -5.19 -0.73 11.77
CA SER A 335 -4.87 0.50 11.04
C SER A 335 -3.37 0.83 10.98
N VAL A 336 -2.53 0.03 11.65
CA VAL A 336 -1.08 0.23 11.78
C VAL A 336 -0.37 0.07 10.43
N VAL A 337 0.73 0.80 10.25
CA VAL A 337 1.73 0.49 9.22
C VAL A 337 3.02 0.10 9.94
N SER A 338 3.40 -1.17 9.82
CA SER A 338 4.60 -1.80 10.39
C SER A 338 5.86 -1.61 9.54
N ASP A 339 5.72 -0.97 8.38
CA ASP A 339 6.77 -0.76 7.39
C ASP A 339 6.60 0.63 6.74
N LEU A 340 7.20 1.66 7.35
CA LEU A 340 7.25 3.01 6.77
C LEU A 340 8.49 3.22 5.88
N TYR A 341 9.44 2.29 5.91
CA TYR A 341 10.79 2.47 5.37
C TYR A 341 11.18 1.44 4.30
N GLN A 342 10.24 0.57 3.88
CA GLN A 342 10.42 -0.49 2.89
C GLN A 342 11.51 -1.49 3.30
N GLY A 343 11.45 -1.94 4.56
CA GLY A 343 12.43 -2.85 5.14
C GLY A 343 12.43 -4.24 4.50
N VAL A 344 13.62 -4.78 4.22
CA VAL A 344 13.77 -6.11 3.59
C VAL A 344 13.15 -7.20 4.48
N GLY A 345 13.37 -7.13 5.79
CA GLY A 345 12.76 -8.05 6.77
C GLY A 345 11.34 -7.68 7.23
N ALA A 346 10.70 -6.65 6.65
CA ALA A 346 9.38 -6.22 7.12
C ALA A 346 8.28 -7.20 6.71
N CYS A 347 7.23 -7.31 7.53
CA CYS A 347 6.07 -8.17 7.26
C CYS A 347 4.81 -7.33 6.96
N SER A 348 4.11 -7.68 5.88
CA SER A 348 2.89 -7.04 5.39
C SER A 348 1.61 -7.57 6.07
N MET A 349 1.66 -8.73 6.72
CA MET A 349 0.52 -9.27 7.49
C MET A 349 0.59 -8.85 8.96
N PHE A 350 -0.57 -8.51 9.53
CA PHE A 350 -0.72 -8.53 10.99
C PHE A 350 -0.66 -9.99 11.46
N ARG A 351 0.51 -10.38 11.99
CA ARG A 351 0.72 -11.63 12.72
C ARG A 351 0.31 -11.38 14.18
N MET A 352 -0.69 -12.09 14.70
CA MET A 352 -1.04 -12.03 16.14
C MET A 352 0.04 -12.75 16.97
N PHE A 353 0.48 -13.90 16.46
CA PHE A 353 1.64 -14.61 16.99
C PHE A 353 2.62 -14.90 15.87
N GLN A 354 3.90 -14.78 16.18
CA GLN A 354 4.92 -15.54 15.48
C GLN A 354 4.90 -16.99 15.98
N GLY A 355 5.39 -17.92 15.18
CA GLY A 355 5.42 -19.31 15.57
C GLY A 355 6.18 -20.21 14.60
N TRP A 356 6.50 -21.40 15.08
CA TRP A 356 7.09 -22.45 14.26
C TRP A 356 6.66 -23.85 14.71
N LEU A 357 6.49 -24.73 13.72
CA LEU A 357 6.29 -26.16 13.93
C LEU A 357 7.65 -26.85 14.00
N SER A 358 7.85 -27.65 15.05
CA SER A 358 9.04 -28.44 15.27
C SER A 358 9.09 -29.67 14.35
N MET A 359 10.28 -29.97 13.82
CA MET A 359 10.59 -31.17 13.05
C MET A 359 11.77 -31.96 13.67
N SER A 360 12.16 -31.65 14.90
CA SER A 360 13.34 -32.23 15.57
C SER A 360 13.21 -32.16 17.08
N SER A 361 13.71 -33.15 17.82
CA SER A 361 13.89 -32.96 19.27
C SER A 361 15.08 -32.04 19.54
N THR A 362 14.83 -30.87 20.12
CA THR A 362 15.85 -29.88 20.49
C THR A 362 15.47 -29.11 21.75
N GLY A 363 16.44 -28.75 22.59
CA GLY A 363 16.24 -27.99 23.82
C GLY A 363 17.16 -26.78 23.98
N PRO A 364 17.27 -26.23 25.21
CA PRO A 364 18.17 -25.13 25.53
C PRO A 364 19.61 -25.40 25.05
N PHE A 365 20.25 -24.39 24.47
CA PHE A 365 21.59 -24.45 23.86
C PHE A 365 21.73 -25.36 22.62
N GLU A 366 20.67 -26.06 22.20
CA GLU A 366 20.66 -26.92 20.99
C GLU A 366 20.16 -26.15 19.75
N GLY A 367 20.55 -24.88 19.62
CA GLY A 367 20.27 -24.04 18.45
C GLY A 367 18.86 -23.43 18.44
N THR A 368 18.18 -23.39 19.59
CA THR A 368 16.75 -23.13 19.73
C THR A 368 16.43 -21.62 19.91
N LEU A 369 15.15 -21.34 20.19
CA LEU A 369 14.62 -20.00 20.43
C LEU A 369 14.82 -19.59 21.90
N LEU A 370 15.22 -18.34 22.13
CA LEU A 370 15.10 -17.67 23.42
C LEU A 370 14.00 -16.60 23.35
N VAL A 371 13.31 -16.37 24.47
CA VAL A 371 12.22 -15.38 24.60
C VAL A 371 12.39 -14.55 25.88
N ASN A 372 11.81 -13.35 25.90
CA ASN A 372 11.69 -12.52 27.09
C ASN A 372 10.24 -12.54 27.61
N PRO A 373 9.92 -13.32 28.64
CA PRO A 373 8.54 -13.61 29.04
C PRO A 373 8.00 -12.54 30.02
N LEU A 374 8.21 -11.27 29.65
CA LEU A 374 7.78 -10.04 30.34
C LEU A 374 6.66 -9.28 29.60
N LEU A 375 6.40 -9.62 28.32
CA LEU A 375 5.41 -9.04 27.41
C LEU A 375 5.15 -7.54 27.59
N SER A 376 4.14 -7.15 28.38
CA SER A 376 3.71 -5.76 28.53
C SER A 376 4.75 -4.89 29.24
N ARG A 377 5.46 -5.43 30.24
CA ARG A 377 6.56 -4.74 30.94
C ARG A 377 7.73 -4.46 29.99
N ALA A 378 8.10 -5.43 29.17
CA ALA A 378 9.15 -5.27 28.17
C ALA A 378 8.76 -4.25 27.09
N THR A 379 7.52 -4.34 26.59
CA THR A 379 6.96 -3.40 25.61
C THR A 379 6.96 -1.96 26.14
N ALA A 380 6.43 -1.74 27.34
CA ALA A 380 6.48 -0.45 28.02
C ALA A 380 7.92 0.03 28.22
N TYR A 381 8.83 -0.87 28.59
CA TYR A 381 10.21 -0.50 28.87
C TYR A 381 10.95 -0.01 27.64
N TYR A 382 10.97 -0.77 26.52
CA TYR A 382 11.73 -0.30 25.35
C TYR A 382 11.08 0.93 24.71
N LEU A 383 9.76 1.11 24.82
CA LEU A 383 9.06 2.32 24.33
C LEU A 383 9.33 3.57 25.20
N LEU A 384 9.44 3.42 26.52
CA LEU A 384 9.79 4.52 27.45
C LEU A 384 11.29 4.79 27.52
N ARG A 385 12.15 3.78 27.29
CA ARG A 385 13.61 3.88 27.40
C ARG A 385 14.22 5.10 26.70
N PRO A 386 13.78 5.56 25.51
CA PRO A 386 14.29 6.74 24.83
C PRO A 386 14.12 8.07 25.56
N PHE A 387 13.18 8.17 26.50
CA PHE A 387 12.89 9.41 27.19
C PHE A 387 13.77 9.62 28.43
N PHE A 388 14.42 8.56 28.93
CA PHE A 388 15.17 8.56 30.19
C PHE A 388 16.68 8.46 30.01
N SER A 389 17.41 9.24 30.81
CA SER A 389 18.88 9.28 30.83
C SER A 389 19.41 9.03 32.25
N PRO A 390 20.58 8.37 32.40
CA PRO A 390 21.20 8.18 33.71
C PRO A 390 21.95 9.45 34.15
N LYS A 391 21.73 9.87 35.40
CA LYS A 391 22.39 11.01 36.08
C LYS A 391 23.86 10.74 36.37
N ARG A 392 24.22 9.46 36.57
CA ARG A 392 25.59 8.96 36.68
C ARG A 392 25.78 7.84 35.65
N PRO A 393 26.83 7.87 34.82
CA PRO A 393 27.10 6.80 33.87
C PRO A 393 27.43 5.49 34.58
N ALA A 394 27.28 4.37 33.88
CA ALA A 394 27.73 3.07 34.38
C ALA A 394 29.25 3.07 34.53
N ARG A 395 29.75 2.38 35.56
CA ARG A 395 31.18 2.18 35.79
C ARG A 395 31.88 1.48 34.62
N ASP A 396 31.18 0.55 33.97
CA ASP A 396 31.56 -0.06 32.71
C ASP A 396 30.39 0.08 31.72
N PRO A 397 30.49 0.95 30.70
CA PRO A 397 29.46 1.09 29.67
C PRO A 397 29.30 -0.13 28.75
N THR A 398 30.26 -1.04 28.72
CA THR A 398 30.25 -2.23 27.85
C THR A 398 29.64 -3.46 28.50
N ALA A 399 29.51 -3.47 29.84
CA ALA A 399 29.01 -4.60 30.62
C ALA A 399 27.61 -5.07 30.18
N GLU A 400 27.35 -6.37 30.35
CA GLU A 400 26.02 -6.96 30.08
C GLU A 400 25.13 -7.02 31.32
N ASN A 401 25.72 -6.92 32.51
CA ASN A 401 25.05 -6.86 33.80
C ASN A 401 25.52 -5.61 34.54
N TYR A 402 24.60 -4.89 35.16
CA TYR A 402 24.88 -3.59 35.78
C TYR A 402 24.62 -3.60 37.30
N GLU A 403 25.36 -2.76 38.02
CA GLU A 403 25.24 -2.60 39.47
C GLU A 403 23.93 -1.91 39.87
N GLU A 404 23.35 -2.31 41.01
CA GLU A 404 22.07 -1.80 41.53
C GLU A 404 22.06 -0.27 41.65
N ALA A 405 23.20 0.34 42.00
CA ALA A 405 23.34 1.80 42.08
C ALA A 405 23.17 2.52 40.71
N PHE A 406 23.48 1.85 39.60
CA PHE A 406 23.23 2.36 38.25
C PHE A 406 21.79 2.11 37.80
N LEU A 407 21.24 0.93 38.14
CA LEU A 407 19.87 0.50 37.83
C LEU A 407 18.79 1.14 38.72
N SER A 408 19.18 1.76 39.85
CA SER A 408 18.26 2.41 40.79
C SER A 408 17.45 3.49 40.08
N PRO A 409 16.11 3.55 40.22
CA PRO A 409 15.28 4.60 39.62
C PRO A 409 15.76 6.02 40.00
N THR A 410 16.34 6.17 41.19
CA THR A 410 16.94 7.43 41.66
C THR A 410 18.09 7.93 40.78
N ASN A 411 18.80 7.03 40.08
CA ASN A 411 19.85 7.38 39.13
C ASN A 411 19.30 7.84 37.77
N TRP A 412 18.02 7.66 37.45
CA TRP A 412 17.47 8.02 36.14
C TRP A 412 16.64 9.32 36.20
N THR A 413 16.60 10.05 35.08
CA THR A 413 15.77 11.24 34.90
C THR A 413 15.08 11.18 33.55
N LEU A 414 13.86 11.71 33.47
CA LEU A 414 13.29 12.13 32.19
C LEU A 414 14.20 13.23 31.60
N SER A 415 14.49 13.14 30.30
CA SER A 415 15.26 14.15 29.59
C SER A 415 14.37 15.37 29.33
N LYS A 416 14.86 16.58 29.63
CA LYS A 416 14.08 17.82 29.39
C LYS A 416 14.02 18.14 27.90
N ASP A 417 15.20 18.24 27.30
CA ASP A 417 15.38 18.32 25.86
C ASP A 417 15.50 16.89 25.32
N GLN A 418 14.65 16.51 24.36
CA GLN A 418 14.68 15.18 23.77
C GLN A 418 15.75 15.10 22.68
N ASP A 419 16.53 14.03 22.69
CA ASP A 419 17.43 13.69 21.58
C ASP A 419 16.70 12.86 20.50
N SER A 420 17.37 12.61 19.37
CA SER A 420 16.85 11.75 18.29
C SER A 420 17.28 10.28 18.40
N TRP A 421 17.64 9.79 19.60
CA TRP A 421 17.84 8.35 19.81
C TRP A 421 16.51 7.66 20.09
N LEU A 422 16.27 6.55 19.40
CA LEU A 422 15.32 5.51 19.77
C LEU A 422 16.16 4.23 19.95
N GLN A 423 16.39 3.79 21.18
CA GLN A 423 17.44 2.82 21.50
C GLN A 423 17.21 1.48 20.78
N GLY A 424 18.05 1.20 19.78
CA GLY A 424 18.00 -0.04 19.00
C GLY A 424 16.98 -0.05 17.84
N ALA A 425 16.25 1.05 17.61
CA ALA A 425 15.42 1.20 16.43
C ALA A 425 16.26 1.79 15.27
N THR A 426 16.13 1.19 14.09
CA THR A 426 16.80 1.63 12.86
C THR A 426 15.80 1.57 11.71
N PRO A 427 15.56 2.66 10.95
CA PRO A 427 14.63 2.66 9.82
C PRO A 427 14.89 1.49 8.85
N GLY A 428 13.82 0.78 8.47
CA GLY A 428 13.89 -0.38 7.57
C GLY A 428 14.35 -1.70 8.19
N HIS A 429 14.67 -1.72 9.49
CA HIS A 429 15.17 -2.89 10.21
C HIS A 429 14.33 -3.20 11.46
N GLY A 430 14.47 -4.40 12.01
CA GLY A 430 13.82 -4.81 13.27
C GLY A 430 14.24 -3.95 14.47
N GLN A 431 13.45 -4.00 15.55
CA GLN A 431 13.81 -3.37 16.82
C GLN A 431 14.81 -4.26 17.54
N GLU A 432 16.08 -3.84 17.63
CA GLU A 432 17.12 -4.61 18.32
C GLU A 432 17.24 -4.22 19.80
N LEU A 433 17.59 -5.18 20.65
CA LEU A 433 17.81 -4.98 22.08
C LEU A 433 19.11 -5.64 22.55
N ARG A 434 19.88 -4.90 23.34
CA ARG A 434 21.12 -5.35 23.99
C ARG A 434 21.23 -4.71 25.37
N ALA A 435 21.98 -5.32 26.28
CA ALA A 435 22.10 -4.86 27.67
C ALA A 435 22.54 -3.40 27.80
N GLN A 436 23.50 -2.95 26.98
CA GLN A 436 24.05 -1.60 27.02
C GLN A 436 23.03 -0.52 26.64
N LEU A 437 22.01 -0.88 25.85
CA LEU A 437 20.89 0.01 25.51
C LEU A 437 19.72 -0.15 26.48
N HIS A 438 19.47 -1.37 26.97
CA HIS A 438 18.30 -1.76 27.75
C HIS A 438 18.67 -2.38 29.12
N PRO A 439 19.40 -1.66 29.99
CA PRO A 439 20.07 -2.27 31.15
C PRO A 439 19.10 -2.87 32.18
N HIS A 440 17.94 -2.25 32.44
CA HIS A 440 16.96 -2.76 33.39
C HIS A 440 16.17 -3.99 32.90
N LEU A 441 16.27 -4.38 31.62
CA LEU A 441 15.73 -5.67 31.19
C LEU A 441 16.59 -6.84 31.66
N ASN A 442 17.87 -6.61 31.99
CA ASN A 442 18.85 -7.67 32.33
C ASN A 442 18.73 -8.86 31.36
N LEU A 443 18.94 -8.60 30.07
CA LEU A 443 18.75 -9.60 29.01
C LEU A 443 19.57 -10.90 29.23
N PRO A 444 20.80 -10.89 29.80
CA PRO A 444 21.51 -12.13 30.14
C PRO A 444 20.79 -13.03 31.15
N SER A 445 19.90 -12.47 31.98
CA SER A 445 19.14 -13.21 33.00
C SER A 445 17.65 -13.39 32.66
N SER A 446 17.09 -12.54 31.78
CA SER A 446 15.65 -12.51 31.46
C SER A 446 15.31 -13.03 30.05
N MET A 447 16.32 -13.28 29.20
CA MET A 447 16.15 -14.10 28.01
C MET A 447 16.27 -15.57 28.42
N VAL A 448 15.20 -16.35 28.24
CA VAL A 448 15.18 -17.79 28.55
C VAL A 448 14.96 -18.60 27.29
N HIS A 449 15.65 -19.74 27.15
CA HIS A 449 15.31 -20.72 26.13
C HIS A 449 13.88 -21.23 26.30
N VAL A 450 13.25 -21.59 25.19
CA VAL A 450 12.05 -22.42 25.24
C VAL A 450 12.37 -23.81 25.85
N PRO A 451 11.39 -24.48 26.47
CA PRO A 451 11.52 -25.88 26.86
C PRO A 451 11.96 -26.79 25.71
N ARG A 452 12.49 -27.99 26.02
CA ARG A 452 12.79 -28.98 24.98
C ARG A 452 11.53 -29.29 24.19
N VAL A 453 11.58 -29.06 22.88
CA VAL A 453 10.56 -29.44 21.90
C VAL A 453 10.90 -30.78 21.27
N ASN A 454 9.88 -31.48 20.77
CA ASN A 454 9.95 -32.70 19.97
C ASN A 454 9.31 -32.45 18.59
N PRO A 455 9.52 -33.31 17.57
CA PRO A 455 8.84 -33.17 16.29
C PRO A 455 7.32 -33.14 16.48
N GLY A 456 6.62 -32.18 15.87
CA GLY A 456 5.17 -32.03 15.98
C GLY A 456 4.68 -31.06 17.05
N ASP A 457 5.56 -30.62 17.96
CA ASP A 457 5.27 -29.51 18.87
C ASP A 457 5.23 -28.18 18.10
N TYR A 458 4.37 -27.25 18.55
CA TYR A 458 4.24 -25.91 17.99
C TYR A 458 4.58 -24.85 19.05
N VAL A 459 5.55 -23.99 18.75
CA VAL A 459 5.97 -22.88 19.63
C VAL A 459 5.42 -21.58 19.06
N SER A 460 4.88 -20.73 19.93
CA SER A 460 4.29 -19.44 19.54
C SER A 460 4.66 -18.32 20.52
N TRP A 461 4.84 -17.10 20.00
CA TRP A 461 5.03 -15.89 20.80
C TRP A 461 4.30 -14.69 20.21
N HIS A 462 3.76 -13.84 21.09
CA HIS A 462 3.03 -12.62 20.75
C HIS A 462 3.92 -11.66 19.94
N CYS A 463 3.32 -10.93 19.01
CA CYS A 463 4.03 -10.06 18.06
C CYS A 463 4.97 -8.99 18.67
N ASP A 464 4.76 -8.57 19.93
CA ASP A 464 5.61 -7.60 20.64
C ASP A 464 6.60 -8.26 21.64
N THR A 465 6.62 -9.59 21.75
CA THR A 465 7.55 -10.34 22.62
C THR A 465 8.97 -10.30 22.06
N ILE A 466 9.94 -9.89 22.88
CA ILE A 466 11.37 -9.93 22.52
C ILE A 466 11.83 -11.39 22.44
N HIS A 467 12.59 -11.72 21.40
CA HIS A 467 13.09 -13.07 21.16
C HIS A 467 14.47 -13.05 20.51
N ALA A 468 15.18 -14.17 20.58
CA ALA A 468 16.54 -14.35 20.06
C ALA A 468 16.74 -15.83 19.64
N VAL A 469 17.89 -16.12 19.03
CA VAL A 469 18.31 -17.49 18.67
C VAL A 469 19.64 -17.79 19.35
N ASP A 470 19.84 -19.03 19.80
CA ASP A 470 21.12 -19.52 20.34
C ASP A 470 22.31 -19.05 19.49
N GLN A 471 23.32 -18.43 20.09
CA GLN A 471 24.52 -17.99 19.37
C GLN A 471 25.24 -19.18 18.71
N VAL A 472 25.35 -20.31 19.40
CA VAL A 472 25.99 -21.54 18.91
C VAL A 472 25.09 -22.75 19.15
N HIS A 473 24.84 -23.56 18.12
CA HIS A 473 24.12 -24.82 18.25
C HIS A 473 25.00 -25.90 18.89
N SER A 474 24.87 -26.10 20.20
CA SER A 474 25.69 -27.03 21.00
C SER A 474 25.09 -28.45 21.12
N GLY A 475 24.14 -28.80 20.25
CA GLY A 475 23.45 -30.09 20.25
C GLY A 475 24.20 -31.22 19.50
N LYS A 476 23.50 -32.34 19.30
CA LYS A 476 24.03 -33.54 18.60
C LYS A 476 23.30 -33.89 17.30
N SER A 477 22.20 -33.21 17.02
CA SER A 477 21.30 -33.40 15.87
C SER A 477 20.77 -32.05 15.39
N ASP A 478 20.25 -31.99 14.17
CA ASP A 478 19.84 -30.72 13.55
C ASP A 478 18.53 -30.15 14.11
N SER A 479 18.51 -28.84 14.39
CA SER A 479 17.34 -28.08 14.85
C SER A 479 16.51 -27.64 13.65
N SER A 480 15.47 -28.41 13.36
CA SER A 480 14.61 -28.25 12.19
C SER A 480 13.26 -27.67 12.56
N VAL A 481 12.86 -26.58 11.92
CA VAL A 481 11.58 -25.90 12.15
C VAL A 481 10.98 -25.36 10.84
N LEU A 482 9.66 -25.37 10.73
CA LEU A 482 8.92 -24.63 9.70
C LEU A 482 8.38 -23.34 10.32
N TYR A 483 8.66 -22.19 9.71
CA TYR A 483 8.08 -20.92 10.17
C TYR A 483 6.61 -20.84 9.70
N ILE A 484 5.71 -20.72 10.68
CA ILE A 484 4.26 -20.71 10.51
C ILE A 484 3.67 -19.82 11.62
N PRO A 485 3.43 -18.53 11.38
CA PRO A 485 2.79 -17.64 12.36
C PRO A 485 1.27 -17.85 12.44
N ALA A 486 0.61 -17.31 13.46
CA ALA A 486 -0.85 -17.23 13.55
C ALA A 486 -1.32 -15.82 13.15
N CYS A 487 -2.04 -15.71 12.03
CA CYS A 487 -2.52 -14.44 11.48
C CYS A 487 -4.06 -14.44 11.41
N PRO A 488 -4.77 -13.47 12.01
CA PRO A 488 -6.23 -13.39 11.92
C PRO A 488 -6.70 -13.01 10.52
N LEU A 489 -7.94 -13.37 10.17
CA LEU A 489 -8.62 -12.81 9.01
C LEU A 489 -8.95 -11.33 9.25
N THR A 490 -8.37 -10.46 8.44
CA THR A 490 -8.58 -9.00 8.41
C THR A 490 -8.57 -8.50 6.97
N VAL A 491 -9.02 -7.26 6.75
CA VAL A 491 -8.99 -6.63 5.40
C VAL A 491 -7.56 -6.47 4.86
N SER A 492 -6.56 -6.22 5.70
CA SER A 492 -5.15 -6.16 5.28
C SER A 492 -4.59 -7.55 5.00
N ASN A 493 -4.84 -8.52 5.88
CA ASN A 493 -4.35 -9.89 5.73
C ASN A 493 -4.97 -10.58 4.49
N ALA A 494 -6.24 -10.29 4.15
CA ALA A 494 -6.86 -10.79 2.93
C ALA A 494 -6.26 -10.20 1.64
N LYS A 495 -5.85 -8.92 1.65
CA LYS A 495 -5.11 -8.31 0.52
C LYS A 495 -3.74 -8.94 0.34
N PHE A 496 -3.04 -9.25 1.43
CA PHE A 496 -1.79 -10.00 1.34
C PHE A 496 -2.02 -11.41 0.79
N ALA A 497 -3.02 -12.12 1.32
CA ALA A 497 -3.39 -13.46 0.88
C ALA A 497 -3.73 -13.55 -0.61
N ALA A 498 -4.31 -12.51 -1.21
CA ALA A 498 -4.53 -12.44 -2.66
C ALA A 498 -3.21 -12.48 -3.46
N ARG A 499 -2.26 -11.56 -3.17
CA ARG A 499 -0.92 -11.55 -3.81
C ARG A 499 -0.12 -12.82 -3.51
N GLN A 500 -0.24 -13.34 -2.29
CA GLN A 500 0.41 -14.58 -1.88
C GLN A 500 -0.14 -15.81 -2.62
N ARG A 501 -1.45 -15.84 -2.89
CA ARG A 501 -2.11 -16.88 -3.69
C ARG A 501 -1.63 -16.86 -5.14
N GLU A 502 -1.45 -15.68 -5.73
CA GLU A 502 -0.87 -15.51 -7.06
C GLU A 502 0.58 -16.04 -7.10
N ALA A 503 1.40 -15.67 -6.12
CA ALA A 503 2.76 -16.21 -5.96
C ALA A 503 2.78 -17.73 -5.79
N PHE A 504 1.90 -18.30 -4.96
CA PHE A 504 1.74 -19.76 -4.78
C PHE A 504 1.36 -20.47 -6.08
N LEU A 505 0.41 -19.93 -6.86
CA LEU A 505 0.00 -20.53 -8.13
C LEU A 505 1.17 -20.55 -9.13
N ALA A 506 1.88 -19.43 -9.27
CA ALA A 506 3.05 -19.32 -10.15
C ALA A 506 4.29 -20.08 -9.63
N GLY A 507 4.42 -20.27 -8.32
CA GLY A 507 5.61 -20.82 -7.65
C GLY A 507 6.67 -19.79 -7.28
N TYR A 508 6.42 -18.50 -7.50
CA TYR A 508 7.34 -17.41 -7.11
C TYR A 508 7.44 -17.27 -5.58
N PRO A 509 8.50 -16.61 -5.05
CA PRO A 509 8.64 -16.37 -3.61
C PRO A 509 7.41 -15.69 -3.00
N CYS A 510 7.18 -15.89 -1.71
CA CYS A 510 6.14 -15.16 -0.99
C CYS A 510 6.41 -13.63 -1.05
N PRO A 511 5.41 -12.76 -1.31
CA PRO A 511 5.64 -11.36 -1.67
C PRO A 511 6.45 -10.50 -0.68
N ASP A 512 6.59 -10.91 0.58
CA ASP A 512 7.42 -10.20 1.57
C ASP A 512 8.93 -10.54 1.48
N PHE A 513 9.34 -11.61 0.80
CA PHE A 513 10.72 -12.10 0.75
C PHE A 513 11.47 -11.77 -0.55
N GLY A 514 10.86 -10.94 -1.40
CA GLY A 514 11.49 -10.40 -2.60
C GLY A 514 11.47 -11.31 -3.83
N GLY A 515 12.36 -11.02 -4.78
CA GLY A 515 12.26 -11.50 -6.16
C GLY A 515 12.98 -12.80 -6.53
N GLY A 516 13.00 -13.05 -7.84
CA GLY A 516 13.59 -14.23 -8.46
C GLY A 516 12.61 -15.38 -8.69
N LYS A 517 13.16 -16.52 -9.13
CA LYS A 517 12.38 -17.68 -9.59
C LYS A 517 11.56 -18.39 -8.50
N GLY A 518 12.06 -18.40 -7.26
CA GLY A 518 11.47 -19.18 -6.17
C GLY A 518 11.48 -20.67 -6.54
N GLU A 519 10.29 -21.28 -6.53
CA GLU A 519 10.06 -22.69 -6.80
C GLU A 519 9.32 -22.91 -8.14
N ASN A 520 9.24 -21.91 -9.02
CA ASN A 520 8.49 -21.99 -10.28
C ASN A 520 8.92 -23.18 -11.18
N GLU A 521 10.19 -23.55 -11.11
CA GLU A 521 10.84 -24.64 -11.87
C GLU A 521 11.10 -25.90 -11.01
N HIS A 522 10.60 -25.96 -9.78
CA HIS A 522 10.82 -27.10 -8.88
C HIS A 522 10.02 -28.34 -9.27
N ILE A 523 10.71 -29.47 -9.37
CA ILE A 523 10.14 -30.80 -9.56
C ILE A 523 9.39 -31.19 -8.28
N GLY A 524 8.13 -31.60 -8.42
CA GLY A 524 7.28 -32.03 -7.32
C GLY A 524 6.62 -30.90 -6.52
N ARG A 525 6.64 -29.65 -7.01
CA ARG A 525 5.91 -28.54 -6.38
C ARG A 525 4.40 -28.84 -6.31
N PRO A 526 3.75 -28.74 -5.14
CA PRO A 526 2.32 -28.93 -4.98
C PRO A 526 1.48 -27.80 -5.58
N GLY A 527 0.23 -28.12 -5.95
CA GLY A 527 -0.78 -27.17 -6.40
C GLY A 527 -2.00 -27.08 -5.49
N VAL A 528 -3.09 -26.51 -6.03
CA VAL A 528 -4.35 -26.32 -5.31
C VAL A 528 -4.97 -27.64 -4.82
N GLU A 529 -4.81 -28.72 -5.58
CA GLU A 529 -5.35 -30.03 -5.22
C GLU A 529 -4.57 -30.69 -4.07
N GLU A 530 -3.30 -30.37 -3.87
CA GLU A 530 -2.53 -30.82 -2.70
C GLU A 530 -3.05 -30.13 -1.42
N VAL A 531 -3.33 -28.82 -1.46
CA VAL A 531 -4.02 -28.12 -0.36
C VAL A 531 -5.39 -28.76 -0.07
N ARG A 532 -6.16 -29.04 -1.13
CA ARG A 532 -7.49 -29.67 -1.01
C ARG A 532 -7.43 -31.07 -0.38
N LYS A 533 -6.41 -31.87 -0.71
CA LYS A 533 -6.23 -33.25 -0.21
C LYS A 533 -5.99 -33.32 1.30
N VAL A 534 -5.23 -32.38 1.87
CA VAL A 534 -5.01 -32.33 3.34
C VAL A 534 -6.17 -31.64 4.05
N ASN A 535 -6.75 -30.56 3.52
CA ASN A 535 -7.88 -29.89 4.17
C ASN A 535 -8.81 -29.14 3.18
N PRO A 536 -9.91 -29.76 2.74
CA PRO A 536 -10.78 -29.26 1.66
C PRO A 536 -11.72 -28.10 2.07
N ILE A 537 -11.67 -27.64 3.33
CA ILE A 537 -12.46 -26.50 3.80
C ILE A 537 -11.55 -25.43 4.42
N GLU A 538 -11.03 -25.64 5.62
CA GLU A 538 -10.33 -24.58 6.36
C GLU A 538 -8.92 -24.30 5.84
N GLY A 539 -8.16 -25.32 5.41
CA GLY A 539 -6.87 -25.10 4.74
C GLY A 539 -7.05 -24.33 3.43
N MET A 540 -8.03 -24.73 2.61
CA MET A 540 -8.40 -24.03 1.39
C MET A 540 -8.86 -22.57 1.65
N ARG A 541 -9.63 -22.30 2.72
CA ARG A 541 -10.02 -20.94 3.12
C ARG A 541 -8.83 -20.11 3.58
N ALA A 542 -7.99 -20.66 4.47
CA ALA A 542 -6.82 -20.00 5.03
C ALA A 542 -5.74 -19.69 3.98
N PHE A 543 -5.63 -20.47 2.90
CA PHE A 543 -4.83 -20.16 1.70
C PHE A 543 -5.50 -19.16 0.72
N GLY A 544 -6.74 -18.72 0.96
CA GLY A 544 -7.48 -17.87 0.05
C GLY A 544 -7.96 -18.57 -1.24
N LEU A 545 -8.00 -19.91 -1.25
CA LEU A 545 -8.41 -20.78 -2.35
C LEU A 545 -9.89 -21.20 -2.27
N LYS A 546 -10.61 -20.80 -1.22
CA LYS A 546 -12.04 -21.03 -1.02
C LYS A 546 -12.69 -19.88 -0.25
N GLU A 547 -13.97 -19.66 -0.48
CA GLU A 547 -14.76 -18.60 0.15
C GLU A 547 -15.01 -18.82 1.65
N TRP A 548 -14.98 -17.74 2.43
CA TRP A 548 -15.39 -17.71 3.84
C TRP A 548 -16.91 -17.61 3.95
N ASP A 549 -17.53 -18.35 4.86
CA ASP A 549 -19.00 -18.29 5.03
C ASP A 549 -19.39 -17.15 5.98
N SER A 550 -19.60 -15.95 5.42
CA SER A 550 -20.08 -14.79 6.20
C SER A 550 -21.53 -14.91 6.69
N SER A 551 -22.23 -16.00 6.36
CA SER A 551 -23.56 -16.35 6.89
C SER A 551 -23.53 -17.33 8.07
N GLU A 552 -22.33 -17.77 8.49
CA GLU A 552 -22.18 -18.75 9.57
C GLU A 552 -22.83 -18.29 10.89
N PRO A 553 -23.63 -19.16 11.57
CA PRO A 553 -24.28 -18.81 12.83
C PRO A 553 -23.28 -18.46 13.94
N GLY A 554 -23.53 -17.36 14.64
CA GLY A 554 -22.73 -16.93 15.80
C GLY A 554 -21.61 -15.93 15.48
N LEU A 555 -21.32 -15.66 14.20
CA LEU A 555 -20.36 -14.62 13.82
C LEU A 555 -20.78 -13.23 14.35
N THR A 556 -19.81 -12.49 14.89
CA THR A 556 -19.96 -11.06 15.19
C THR A 556 -19.96 -10.22 13.92
N LYS A 557 -20.45 -8.98 14.01
CA LYS A 557 -20.46 -8.05 12.87
C LYS A 557 -19.06 -7.77 12.31
N GLY A 558 -18.06 -7.66 13.18
CA GLY A 558 -16.65 -7.51 12.78
C GLY A 558 -16.14 -8.71 11.97
N GLN A 559 -16.48 -9.94 12.38
CA GLN A 559 -16.13 -11.15 11.65
C GLN A 559 -16.85 -11.24 10.30
N GLN A 560 -18.15 -10.93 10.26
CA GLN A 560 -18.93 -10.90 9.00
C GLN A 560 -18.36 -9.88 8.01
N GLU A 561 -18.01 -8.68 8.45
CA GLU A 561 -17.38 -7.65 7.60
C GLU A 561 -15.98 -8.08 7.15
N ALA A 562 -15.16 -8.69 8.03
CA ALA A 562 -13.86 -9.23 7.67
C ALA A 562 -13.96 -10.30 6.57
N MET A 563 -14.92 -11.23 6.69
CA MET A 563 -15.19 -12.27 5.69
C MET A 563 -15.72 -11.68 4.38
N ASN A 564 -16.70 -10.77 4.42
CA ASN A 564 -17.24 -10.12 3.22
C ASN A 564 -16.16 -9.33 2.46
N ALA A 565 -15.35 -8.55 3.19
CA ALA A 565 -14.23 -7.82 2.61
C ALA A 565 -13.14 -8.76 2.06
N ALA A 566 -12.88 -9.89 2.73
CA ALA A 566 -11.94 -10.90 2.25
C ALA A 566 -12.44 -11.62 0.99
N ASN A 567 -13.69 -12.08 0.94
CA ASN A 567 -14.29 -12.74 -0.21
C ASN A 567 -14.30 -11.83 -1.44
N LYS A 568 -14.59 -10.54 -1.25
CA LYS A 568 -14.48 -9.52 -2.30
C LYS A 568 -13.04 -9.30 -2.76
N THR A 569 -12.08 -9.26 -1.83
CA THR A 569 -10.65 -9.06 -2.14
C THR A 569 -10.03 -10.28 -2.84
N LEU A 570 -10.50 -11.49 -2.50
CA LEU A 570 -10.05 -12.75 -3.08
C LEU A 570 -10.79 -13.12 -4.38
N GLY A 571 -11.78 -12.33 -4.80
CA GLY A 571 -12.54 -12.53 -6.04
C GLY A 571 -13.61 -13.62 -6.00
N PHE A 572 -14.05 -14.06 -4.81
CA PHE A 572 -15.14 -15.03 -4.66
C PHE A 572 -16.52 -14.39 -4.78
N THR A 573 -16.69 -13.19 -4.22
CA THR A 573 -17.92 -12.43 -4.39
C THR A 573 -17.99 -11.91 -5.83
N ALA A 574 -18.93 -12.41 -6.62
CA ALA A 574 -19.24 -11.86 -7.93
C ALA A 574 -19.52 -10.35 -7.82
N ILE A 575 -19.04 -9.56 -8.79
CA ILE A 575 -19.42 -8.15 -8.91
C ILE A 575 -20.87 -8.08 -9.40
N VAL A 576 -21.80 -8.31 -8.48
CA VAL A 576 -23.18 -7.85 -8.63
C VAL A 576 -23.13 -6.35 -8.38
N ASP A 577 -23.06 -5.55 -9.44
CA ASP A 577 -23.18 -4.10 -9.33
C ASP A 577 -24.45 -3.78 -8.56
N SER A 578 -24.26 -3.15 -7.39
CA SER A 578 -25.28 -3.16 -6.35
C SER A 578 -26.52 -2.44 -6.83
N TRP A 579 -27.63 -3.17 -6.93
CA TRP A 579 -28.89 -2.71 -7.50
C TRP A 579 -29.26 -1.29 -7.05
N TYR A 580 -29.32 -0.38 -8.01
CA TYR A 580 -30.33 0.68 -7.94
C TYR A 580 -31.70 0.00 -7.77
N PRO A 581 -32.59 0.51 -6.90
CA PRO A 581 -33.84 -0.18 -6.57
C PRO A 581 -34.86 -0.14 -7.71
N GLY A 582 -34.68 -1.00 -8.71
CA GLY A 582 -35.65 -1.23 -9.78
C GLY A 582 -35.06 -1.71 -11.10
N CYS A 583 -34.75 -3.00 -11.24
CA CYS A 583 -34.81 -3.66 -12.55
C CYS A 583 -35.01 -5.19 -12.45
N LEU A 584 -36.20 -5.62 -12.01
CA LEU A 584 -36.59 -7.03 -12.08
C LEU A 584 -36.94 -7.40 -13.52
N ALA A 585 -35.92 -7.77 -14.30
CA ALA A 585 -36.03 -8.08 -15.71
C ALA A 585 -36.78 -9.41 -15.96
N PHE A 586 -38.09 -9.33 -16.09
CA PHE A 586 -38.89 -10.43 -16.62
C PHE A 586 -38.50 -10.72 -18.07
N VAL A 587 -38.06 -11.94 -18.35
CA VAL A 587 -38.00 -12.46 -19.72
C VAL A 587 -39.44 -12.68 -20.20
N THR A 588 -39.88 -11.90 -21.18
CA THR A 588 -41.17 -12.11 -21.85
C THR A 588 -40.97 -12.34 -23.34
N ALA A 589 -41.02 -13.60 -23.75
CA ALA A 589 -41.31 -13.94 -25.13
C ALA A 589 -42.84 -13.92 -25.36
N ASN A 590 -43.30 -13.14 -26.34
CA ASN A 590 -44.58 -13.28 -27.04
C ASN A 590 -45.89 -13.34 -26.22
N GLY A 591 -46.40 -12.16 -25.81
CA GLY A 591 -47.81 -11.76 -26.04
C GLY A 591 -48.94 -12.28 -25.14
N PHE A 592 -49.78 -11.33 -24.66
CA PHE A 592 -51.02 -11.54 -23.86
C PHE A 592 -50.76 -12.19 -22.46
N ILE A 593 -51.50 -11.97 -21.36
CA ILE A 593 -52.92 -11.63 -21.13
C ILE A 593 -53.09 -10.64 -19.94
N ILE A 594 -54.24 -9.97 -19.93
CA ILE A 594 -54.97 -9.25 -18.85
C ILE A 594 -54.61 -9.61 -17.39
N LEU A 595 -54.52 -8.58 -16.53
CA LEU A 595 -54.47 -8.68 -15.07
C LEU A 595 -55.77 -9.25 -14.46
N ALA A 596 -55.65 -10.33 -13.69
CA ALA A 596 -56.66 -10.79 -12.73
C ALA A 596 -55.98 -11.13 -11.39
N ALA A 597 -56.53 -10.63 -10.28
CA ALA A 597 -55.94 -10.82 -8.95
C ALA A 597 -56.64 -11.95 -8.17
N ALA A 598 -55.86 -12.90 -7.64
CA ALA A 598 -56.34 -13.91 -6.71
C ALA A 598 -55.30 -14.23 -5.62
N ARG A 599 -55.67 -14.01 -4.36
CA ARG A 599 -55.03 -14.67 -3.21
C ARG A 599 -55.83 -15.94 -2.90
N THR A 600 -55.25 -17.11 -3.10
CA THR A 600 -55.78 -18.37 -2.53
C THR A 600 -54.64 -19.30 -2.17
N PHE A 601 -54.68 -19.84 -0.94
CA PHE A 601 -53.91 -21.02 -0.56
C PHE A 601 -54.36 -22.23 -1.38
N SER A 602 -53.42 -23.11 -1.73
CA SER A 602 -53.66 -24.54 -1.64
C SER A 602 -52.33 -25.29 -1.49
N CYS A 603 -52.24 -26.16 -0.49
CA CYS A 603 -51.20 -27.18 -0.39
C CYS A 603 -51.93 -28.52 -0.39
N THR A 604 -51.81 -29.29 -1.48
CA THR A 604 -52.41 -30.62 -1.61
C THR A 604 -51.40 -31.68 -1.18
N CYS A 605 -51.57 -32.18 0.04
CA CYS A 605 -50.90 -33.38 0.51
C CYS A 605 -51.60 -34.65 -0.01
N SER A 606 -50.86 -35.74 -0.18
CA SER A 606 -51.41 -37.08 -0.37
C SER A 606 -50.89 -38.04 0.70
N THR A 607 -51.79 -38.49 1.59
CA THR A 607 -51.72 -39.76 2.39
C THR A 607 -50.56 -39.93 3.41
N THR A 608 -50.75 -40.39 4.66
CA THR A 608 -51.91 -41.03 5.34
C THR A 608 -51.83 -40.94 6.88
N ARG A 609 -52.98 -40.83 7.59
CA ARG A 609 -53.21 -41.14 9.04
C ARG A 609 -52.41 -40.29 10.08
N PHE A 610 -52.82 -40.12 11.35
CA PHE A 610 -53.96 -40.61 12.15
C PHE A 610 -54.37 -39.58 13.26
N ILE A 611 -55.66 -39.50 13.61
CA ILE A 611 -56.24 -39.08 14.93
C ILE A 611 -56.17 -37.57 15.37
N GLN A 612 -57.07 -37.20 16.27
CA GLN A 612 -57.55 -35.87 16.75
C GLN A 612 -57.72 -35.93 18.30
N PRO A 613 -58.28 -34.94 19.06
CA PRO A 613 -58.59 -33.50 18.82
C PRO A 613 -58.15 -32.55 19.99
N GLY A 614 -58.42 -31.21 19.90
CA GLY A 614 -58.12 -30.29 21.04
C GLY A 614 -58.35 -28.77 20.91
N LEU A 615 -59.53 -28.32 20.46
CA LEU A 615 -60.32 -27.16 20.98
C LEU A 615 -59.74 -25.74 21.29
N SER A 616 -60.18 -24.77 20.46
CA SER A 616 -60.93 -23.52 20.84
C SER A 616 -60.12 -22.23 21.21
N SER A 617 -60.56 -20.96 20.99
CA SER A 617 -61.76 -20.37 20.32
C SER A 617 -61.54 -18.90 19.83
N THR A 618 -62.40 -18.39 18.91
CA THR A 618 -62.98 -17.01 18.67
C THR A 618 -62.33 -15.71 19.25
N ASN A 619 -62.43 -14.46 18.73
CA ASN A 619 -63.20 -13.70 17.69
C ASN A 619 -62.63 -12.22 17.61
N ASN A 620 -63.03 -11.20 16.80
CA ASN A 620 -63.44 -11.03 15.37
C ASN A 620 -63.68 -9.51 15.02
N ARG A 621 -63.62 -9.10 13.72
CA ARG A 621 -64.16 -7.83 13.07
C ARG A 621 -63.56 -6.44 13.44
N THR A 622 -63.58 -5.35 12.63
CA THR A 622 -63.83 -5.07 11.17
C THR A 622 -63.37 -3.65 10.70
N VAL A 623 -62.69 -3.58 9.53
CA VAL A 623 -62.83 -2.67 8.34
C VAL A 623 -63.11 -1.14 8.47
N SER A 624 -62.30 -0.27 7.80
CA SER A 624 -62.70 0.73 6.73
C SER A 624 -61.55 1.69 6.32
N HIS A 625 -61.71 2.56 5.29
CA HIS A 625 -61.14 2.40 3.92
C HIS A 625 -60.90 3.78 3.22
N VAL A 626 -60.10 3.84 2.13
CA VAL A 626 -59.89 4.99 1.17
C VAL A 626 -59.06 6.19 1.73
N GLY A 627 -58.22 6.93 0.98
CA GLY A 627 -57.74 6.84 -0.43
C GLY A 627 -56.76 7.99 -0.77
N LEU A 628 -56.13 7.98 -1.96
CA LEU A 628 -55.09 8.96 -2.37
C LEU A 628 -55.12 9.23 -3.89
N GLU A 629 -54.92 10.48 -4.31
CA GLU A 629 -54.92 10.90 -5.72
C GLU A 629 -53.54 11.30 -6.27
N ARG A 630 -53.48 11.49 -7.59
CA ARG A 630 -52.29 11.54 -8.45
C ARG A 630 -51.44 12.81 -8.30
N PHE A 631 -50.14 12.64 -8.50
CA PHE A 631 -49.31 13.62 -9.23
C PHE A 631 -48.63 12.94 -10.43
N ARG A 632 -48.32 13.72 -11.47
CA ARG A 632 -47.78 13.25 -12.75
C ARG A 632 -46.57 14.10 -13.13
N VAL A 633 -45.39 13.47 -13.27
CA VAL A 633 -44.15 14.12 -13.70
C VAL A 633 -43.84 13.72 -15.15
N VAL A 634 -43.36 14.67 -15.95
CA VAL A 634 -42.94 14.44 -17.34
C VAL A 634 -41.44 14.15 -17.35
N THR A 635 -41.04 13.01 -17.92
CA THR A 635 -39.64 12.65 -18.14
C THR A 635 -39.20 13.09 -19.55
N SER A 636 -38.05 13.76 -19.64
CA SER A 636 -37.44 14.12 -20.93
C SER A 636 -36.41 13.07 -21.36
N LYS A 637 -36.37 12.75 -22.66
CA LYS A 637 -35.44 11.75 -23.25
C LYS A 637 -33.94 12.09 -23.13
N SER A 638 -33.58 13.22 -22.51
CA SER A 638 -32.20 13.72 -22.46
C SER A 638 -31.30 13.03 -21.43
N ALA A 639 -31.87 12.32 -20.45
CA ALA A 639 -31.11 11.80 -19.31
C ALA A 639 -30.46 10.42 -19.56
N SER A 640 -31.07 9.57 -20.39
CA SER A 640 -30.55 8.21 -20.66
C SER A 640 -29.27 8.24 -21.49
N THR A 641 -29.24 9.04 -22.56
CA THR A 641 -28.10 9.13 -23.48
C THR A 641 -26.84 9.71 -22.84
N LEU A 642 -27.01 10.51 -21.77
CA LEU A 642 -25.89 11.00 -20.94
C LEU A 642 -25.34 9.94 -19.98
N PHE A 643 -26.15 8.95 -19.59
CA PHE A 643 -25.74 7.90 -18.65
C PHE A 643 -24.92 6.80 -19.36
N GLU A 644 -25.34 6.40 -20.56
CA GLU A 644 -24.58 5.47 -21.40
C GLU A 644 -23.21 6.04 -21.76
N ALA A 645 -23.15 7.32 -22.18
CA ALA A 645 -21.91 8.00 -22.55
C ALA A 645 -20.90 8.25 -21.41
N MET A 646 -21.25 7.95 -20.16
CA MET A 646 -20.36 8.09 -18.99
C MET A 646 -19.75 6.76 -18.52
N ALA A 647 -20.19 5.61 -19.05
CA ALA A 647 -19.68 4.30 -18.64
C ALA A 647 -18.27 4.00 -19.22
N ASP A 648 -18.01 4.42 -20.46
CA ASP A 648 -16.80 4.07 -21.21
C ASP A 648 -15.66 5.12 -21.12
N LEU A 649 -15.66 5.95 -20.08
CA LEU A 649 -14.64 6.98 -19.84
C LEU A 649 -13.39 6.39 -19.16
N ASN A 650 -12.22 6.62 -19.77
CA ASN A 650 -10.93 6.42 -19.13
C ASN A 650 -10.55 7.64 -18.29
N HIS A 651 -9.87 7.36 -17.19
CA HIS A 651 -9.35 8.33 -16.24
C HIS A 651 -7.86 8.05 -16.03
N LEU A 652 -7.01 9.04 -16.30
CA LEU A 652 -5.60 9.05 -15.91
C LEU A 652 -5.42 10.15 -14.86
N VAL A 653 -4.65 9.87 -13.81
CA VAL A 653 -4.40 10.77 -12.69
C VAL A 653 -2.90 11.01 -12.57
N GLY A 654 -2.53 12.23 -12.21
CA GLY A 654 -1.13 12.59 -11.95
C GLY A 654 -0.99 13.60 -10.82
N ALA A 655 0.24 13.70 -10.31
CA ALA A 655 0.61 14.56 -9.20
C ALA A 655 2.06 15.08 -9.34
N CYS A 656 2.36 16.20 -8.68
CA CYS A 656 3.76 16.52 -8.38
C CYS A 656 4.25 15.67 -7.19
N ALA A 657 5.56 15.40 -7.11
CA ALA A 657 6.16 14.52 -6.10
C ALA A 657 5.89 14.93 -4.63
N CYS A 658 5.55 16.19 -4.35
CA CYS A 658 5.15 16.66 -3.01
C CYS A 658 3.63 16.80 -2.79
N GLU A 659 2.79 16.18 -3.63
CA GLU A 659 1.31 16.14 -3.55
C GLU A 659 0.58 17.51 -3.59
N ARG A 660 1.29 18.66 -3.72
CA ARG A 660 0.67 19.99 -3.76
C ARG A 660 -0.14 20.28 -5.04
N ASN A 661 0.03 19.51 -6.10
CA ASN A 661 -0.62 19.71 -7.39
C ASN A 661 -1.03 18.35 -7.94
N TYR A 662 -2.32 18.21 -8.26
CA TYR A 662 -2.91 17.01 -8.85
C TYR A 662 -3.62 17.38 -10.16
N TYR A 663 -3.67 16.44 -11.10
CA TYR A 663 -4.42 16.58 -12.33
C TYR A 663 -5.09 15.28 -12.76
N ASN A 664 -6.16 15.42 -13.53
CA ASN A 664 -6.88 14.33 -14.18
C ASN A 664 -6.93 14.58 -15.68
N ILE A 665 -6.79 13.51 -16.46
CA ILE A 665 -7.07 13.45 -17.90
C ILE A 665 -8.25 12.49 -18.06
N ILE A 666 -9.35 12.94 -18.66
CA ILE A 666 -10.59 12.15 -18.80
C ILE A 666 -11.01 12.10 -20.27
N PHE A 667 -11.20 10.89 -20.82
CA PHE A 667 -11.51 10.71 -22.24
C PHE A 667 -12.29 9.41 -22.55
N PRO A 668 -13.19 9.40 -23.55
CA PRO A 668 -13.87 8.17 -23.98
C PRO A 668 -12.90 7.13 -24.54
N SER A 669 -13.16 5.85 -24.31
CA SER A 669 -12.35 4.74 -24.84
C SER A 669 -12.23 4.76 -26.36
N GLU A 670 -13.30 5.12 -27.09
CA GLU A 670 -13.28 5.32 -28.56
C GLU A 670 -12.25 6.36 -29.03
N SER A 671 -11.91 7.32 -28.16
CA SER A 671 -10.99 8.43 -28.45
C SER A 671 -9.55 8.15 -28.02
N ALA A 672 -9.24 6.98 -27.45
CA ALA A 672 -7.90 6.65 -26.93
C ALA A 672 -6.77 6.86 -27.95
N SER A 673 -7.05 6.68 -29.24
CA SER A 673 -6.13 6.94 -30.37
C SER A 673 -5.72 8.41 -30.57
N LEU A 674 -6.32 9.35 -29.84
CA LEU A 674 -5.90 10.76 -29.78
C LEU A 674 -4.92 11.06 -28.63
N ALA A 675 -4.75 10.11 -27.69
CA ALA A 675 -3.65 10.14 -26.73
C ALA A 675 -2.40 9.53 -27.38
N GLN A 676 -1.22 10.08 -27.09
CA GLN A 676 0.02 9.58 -27.69
C GLN A 676 1.24 9.82 -26.81
N VAL A 677 1.94 8.75 -26.44
CA VAL A 677 3.24 8.84 -25.78
C VAL A 677 4.33 9.10 -26.83
N PHE A 678 5.23 10.05 -26.56
CA PHE A 678 6.40 10.33 -27.38
C PHE A 678 7.61 10.75 -26.53
N PHE A 679 8.81 10.48 -27.02
CA PHE A 679 10.07 10.87 -26.38
C PHE A 679 10.67 12.09 -27.08
N ASP A 680 11.03 13.13 -26.31
CA ASP A 680 11.68 14.35 -26.80
C ASP A 680 13.07 14.52 -26.19
N ASN A 681 14.11 14.30 -27.00
CA ASN A 681 15.52 14.45 -26.63
C ASN A 681 16.15 15.77 -27.12
N SER A 682 15.34 16.70 -27.65
CA SER A 682 15.81 17.95 -28.26
C SER A 682 16.53 18.85 -27.24
N ASN A 683 17.49 19.67 -27.70
CA ASN A 683 18.24 20.58 -26.84
C ASN A 683 17.30 21.56 -26.06
N THR A 684 16.14 21.90 -26.63
CA THR A 684 15.10 22.72 -25.96
C THR A 684 14.32 21.94 -24.89
N SER A 685 14.11 20.64 -25.06
CA SER A 685 13.58 19.74 -24.02
C SER A 685 14.60 19.60 -22.88
N ARG A 686 15.83 19.17 -23.19
CA ARG A 686 16.92 18.95 -22.21
C ARG A 686 17.16 20.16 -21.30
N ARG A 687 17.24 21.37 -21.87
CA ARG A 687 17.42 22.63 -21.11
C ARG A 687 16.23 23.01 -20.22
N ALA A 688 15.02 22.54 -20.53
CA ALA A 688 13.80 22.92 -19.83
C ALA A 688 13.36 21.91 -18.76
N THR A 689 13.78 20.64 -18.87
CA THR A 689 13.43 19.56 -17.94
C THR A 689 14.62 19.02 -17.14
N ALA A 690 15.85 19.42 -17.48
CA ALA A 690 17.10 18.88 -16.95
C ALA A 690 17.29 17.35 -17.15
N ALA A 691 16.51 16.72 -18.03
CA ALA A 691 16.59 15.29 -18.35
C ALA A 691 17.19 15.07 -19.76
N PRO A 692 18.03 14.03 -19.98
CA PRO A 692 18.61 13.74 -21.31
C PRO A 692 17.56 13.41 -22.38
N VAL A 693 16.49 12.75 -21.97
CA VAL A 693 15.28 12.47 -22.73
C VAL A 693 14.09 12.74 -21.80
N THR A 694 12.98 13.28 -22.31
CA THR A 694 11.74 13.38 -21.54
C THR A 694 10.62 12.64 -22.27
N ALA A 695 9.91 11.77 -21.55
CA ALA A 695 8.70 11.11 -22.02
C ALA A 695 7.48 12.01 -21.79
N TRP A 696 6.70 12.24 -22.84
CA TRP A 696 5.53 13.10 -22.85
C TRP A 696 4.30 12.34 -23.37
N LEU A 697 3.18 12.49 -22.69
CA LEU A 697 1.86 12.09 -23.14
C LEU A 697 1.19 13.31 -23.76
N ARG A 698 0.96 13.30 -25.07
CA ARG A 698 0.13 14.29 -25.75
C ARG A 698 -1.34 13.90 -25.62
N VAL A 699 -2.18 14.87 -25.26
CA VAL A 699 -3.65 14.76 -25.23
C VAL A 699 -4.31 16.06 -25.70
N PRO A 700 -5.56 16.03 -26.19
CA PRO A 700 -6.40 17.21 -26.33
C PRO A 700 -6.49 18.03 -25.02
N LEU A 701 -6.42 19.35 -25.14
CA LEU A 701 -6.35 20.28 -24.00
C LEU A 701 -7.62 20.26 -23.12
N ASP A 702 -8.77 19.93 -23.70
CA ASP A 702 -10.07 19.85 -23.03
C ASP A 702 -10.22 18.62 -22.11
N TRP A 703 -9.35 17.62 -22.25
CA TRP A 703 -9.34 16.43 -21.38
C TRP A 703 -8.65 16.70 -20.04
N TYR A 704 -7.74 17.69 -19.98
CA TYR A 704 -6.87 17.94 -18.84
C TYR A 704 -7.48 18.94 -17.84
N SER A 705 -7.55 18.55 -16.56
CA SER A 705 -7.97 19.39 -15.45
C SER A 705 -6.99 19.27 -14.28
N SER A 706 -6.73 20.36 -13.53
CA SER A 706 -5.75 20.34 -12.42
C SER A 706 -6.13 21.22 -11.24
N ALA A 707 -5.82 20.78 -10.02
CA ALA A 707 -6.04 21.50 -8.78
C ALA A 707 -4.75 21.59 -7.93
N THR A 708 -4.68 22.59 -7.06
CA THR A 708 -3.54 22.80 -6.13
C THR A 708 -4.02 22.77 -4.68
N PHE A 709 -3.23 22.14 -3.82
CA PHE A 709 -3.51 21.94 -2.41
C PHE A 709 -2.35 22.50 -1.58
N ALA A 710 -2.66 23.51 -0.76
CA ALA A 710 -1.71 24.11 0.17
C ALA A 710 -1.53 23.18 1.39
N GLN A 711 -0.27 22.86 1.72
CA GLN A 711 0.09 22.12 2.94
C GLN A 711 0.30 23.06 4.13
N PHE A 712 0.73 24.31 3.88
CA PHE A 712 0.86 25.35 4.89
C PHE A 712 0.01 26.60 4.54
N PRO A 713 -0.41 27.44 5.52
CA PRO A 713 -1.38 28.52 5.29
C PRO A 713 -0.90 29.67 4.40
N ASP A 714 0.40 29.79 4.18
CA ASP A 714 1.08 30.77 3.34
C ASP A 714 1.22 30.32 1.87
N GLU A 715 1.01 29.04 1.58
CA GLU A 715 1.11 28.52 0.22
C GLU A 715 -0.08 28.97 -0.66
N SER A 716 0.22 29.46 -1.86
CA SER A 716 -0.77 29.96 -2.81
C SER A 716 -0.77 29.14 -4.09
N HIS A 717 -1.87 29.19 -4.85
CA HIS A 717 -1.93 28.56 -6.19
C HIS A 717 -0.74 28.97 -7.09
N ALA A 718 -0.28 30.22 -6.98
CA ALA A 718 0.81 30.78 -7.77
C ALA A 718 2.23 30.53 -7.21
N SER A 719 2.38 30.10 -5.96
CA SER A 719 3.64 29.50 -5.47
C SER A 719 3.68 28.01 -5.83
N ILE A 720 2.56 27.30 -5.68
CA ILE A 720 2.45 25.87 -5.96
C ILE A 720 2.59 25.55 -7.45
N LYS A 721 1.79 26.18 -8.32
CA LYS A 721 1.76 25.92 -9.76
C LYS A 721 2.48 27.03 -10.53
N ARG A 722 3.80 26.90 -10.63
CA ARG A 722 4.64 27.83 -11.38
C ARG A 722 4.40 27.66 -12.88
N THR A 723 4.41 28.78 -13.60
CA THR A 723 4.42 28.85 -15.07
C THR A 723 5.68 29.56 -15.52
N PHE A 724 6.33 29.08 -16.58
CA PHE A 724 7.36 29.83 -17.31
C PHE A 724 7.16 29.67 -18.82
N HIS A 725 7.75 30.55 -19.61
CA HIS A 725 7.72 30.48 -21.07
C HIS A 725 9.14 30.21 -21.58
N THR A 726 9.33 29.12 -22.33
CA THR A 726 10.59 28.85 -23.01
C THR A 726 10.63 29.67 -24.31
N PRO A 727 11.66 30.51 -24.55
CA PRO A 727 11.84 31.16 -25.85
C PRO A 727 11.93 30.11 -26.95
N ALA A 728 11.26 30.34 -28.09
CA ALA A 728 11.36 29.43 -29.21
C ALA A 728 12.76 29.46 -29.83
N SER A 729 13.22 28.31 -30.33
CA SER A 729 14.51 28.14 -31.00
C SER A 729 14.64 28.88 -32.34
N ASN A 730 13.54 29.43 -32.85
CA ASN A 730 13.49 30.26 -34.06
C ASN A 730 12.53 31.44 -33.82
N ARG A 731 12.91 32.66 -34.22
CA ARG A 731 12.12 33.91 -34.03
C ARG A 731 10.76 33.91 -34.73
N LEU A 732 10.50 32.96 -35.63
CA LEU A 732 9.23 32.78 -36.33
C LEU A 732 8.26 31.78 -35.66
N LEU A 733 8.61 31.27 -34.47
CA LEU A 733 7.74 30.42 -33.65
C LEU A 733 7.44 31.12 -32.31
N PRO A 734 6.19 31.11 -31.81
CA PRO A 734 5.85 31.64 -30.49
C PRO A 734 6.28 30.68 -29.36
N PRO A 735 6.34 31.14 -28.10
CA PRO A 735 6.95 30.40 -27.00
C PRO A 735 6.14 29.17 -26.55
N THR A 736 6.84 28.20 -25.95
CA THR A 736 6.21 27.09 -25.23
C THR A 736 5.97 27.50 -23.78
N ARG A 737 4.71 27.47 -23.35
CA ARG A 737 4.32 27.69 -21.95
C ARG A 737 4.47 26.38 -21.17
N ARG A 738 5.27 26.36 -20.13
CA ARG A 738 5.54 25.17 -19.29
C ARG A 738 5.06 25.38 -17.85
N GLN A 739 4.61 24.31 -17.22
CA GLN A 739 4.06 24.32 -15.85
C GLN A 739 4.79 23.29 -14.98
N PHE A 740 5.14 23.69 -13.75
CA PHE A 740 5.88 22.84 -12.81
C PHE A 740 5.48 23.14 -11.35
N CYS A 741 5.81 22.24 -10.43
CA CYS A 741 5.62 22.47 -9.00
C CYS A 741 6.70 23.40 -8.44
N GLY A 742 6.31 24.54 -7.86
CA GLY A 742 7.24 25.50 -7.28
C GLY A 742 7.92 25.07 -5.97
N TYR A 743 7.58 23.90 -5.42
CA TYR A 743 8.15 23.36 -4.19
C TYR A 743 9.07 22.16 -4.46
N CYS A 744 8.63 21.16 -5.24
CA CYS A 744 9.42 19.96 -5.54
C CYS A 744 9.98 19.90 -6.97
N GLY A 745 9.86 20.97 -7.76
CA GLY A 745 10.45 21.06 -9.10
C GLY A 745 9.80 20.21 -10.20
N THR A 746 8.94 19.22 -9.86
CA THR A 746 8.31 18.31 -10.82
C THR A 746 7.69 19.08 -11.99
N THR A 747 8.19 18.84 -13.20
CA THR A 747 7.59 19.34 -14.44
C THR A 747 6.29 18.59 -14.67
N LEU A 748 5.22 19.31 -15.02
CA LEU A 748 3.88 18.77 -15.18
C LEU A 748 3.41 18.81 -16.64
N THR A 749 3.44 20.00 -17.26
CA THR A 749 2.90 20.19 -18.61
C THR A 749 3.69 21.16 -19.47
N ALA A 750 3.55 21.02 -20.78
CA ALA A 750 3.99 21.95 -21.81
C ALA A 750 2.87 22.18 -22.84
N TYR A 751 2.56 23.44 -23.12
CA TYR A 751 1.59 23.86 -24.11
C TYR A 751 2.26 24.76 -25.16
N ASN A 752 1.97 24.50 -26.43
CA ASN A 752 2.59 25.21 -27.54
C ASN A 752 1.61 26.23 -28.15
N GLU A 753 1.81 27.51 -27.82
CA GLU A 753 0.93 28.61 -28.24
C GLU A 753 0.93 28.80 -29.79
N ALA A 754 1.82 28.12 -30.53
CA ALA A 754 1.92 28.12 -31.98
C ALA A 754 0.76 27.44 -32.72
N GLN A 755 0.17 26.39 -32.16
CA GLN A 755 -0.92 25.65 -32.83
C GLN A 755 -2.15 26.55 -33.00
N ARG A 756 -2.51 27.25 -31.93
CA ARG A 756 -3.63 28.19 -31.87
C ARG A 756 -3.47 29.40 -32.79
N ALA A 757 -2.24 29.89 -32.99
CA ALA A 757 -1.95 31.05 -33.83
C ALA A 757 -2.07 30.80 -35.35
N ARG A 758 -2.17 29.53 -35.80
CA ARG A 758 -2.27 29.16 -37.22
C ARG A 758 -3.69 28.91 -37.73
N GLY A 759 -4.72 29.26 -36.96
CA GLY A 759 -6.12 29.15 -37.36
C GLY A 759 -6.76 27.76 -37.16
N PHE A 760 -6.04 26.80 -36.57
CA PHE A 760 -6.57 25.48 -36.20
C PHE A 760 -7.44 25.56 -34.92
N GLY A 761 -8.49 26.39 -34.98
CA GLY A 761 -9.41 26.66 -33.87
C GLY A 761 -10.46 25.57 -33.66
N GLY A 762 -10.05 24.33 -33.39
CA GLY A 762 -10.95 23.24 -33.02
C GLY A 762 -10.29 21.86 -33.07
N ARG A 763 -10.55 21.02 -32.05
CA ARG A 763 -10.07 19.64 -31.80
C ARG A 763 -8.55 19.38 -31.79
N ASP A 764 -7.73 20.18 -32.46
CA ASP A 764 -6.27 19.97 -32.58
C ASP A 764 -5.43 20.77 -31.56
N ASP A 765 -6.07 21.36 -30.54
CA ASP A 765 -5.43 22.14 -29.48
C ASP A 765 -4.89 21.16 -28.40
N THR A 766 -3.60 20.81 -28.48
CA THR A 766 -3.01 19.72 -27.67
C THR A 766 -2.12 20.20 -26.51
N LEU A 767 -2.15 19.46 -25.41
CA LEU A 767 -1.28 19.61 -24.24
C LEU A 767 -0.33 18.42 -24.13
N ASP A 768 0.95 18.69 -23.87
CA ASP A 768 1.94 17.65 -23.55
C ASP A 768 2.09 17.56 -22.02
N VAL A 769 1.95 16.36 -21.46
CA VAL A 769 2.02 16.07 -20.01
C VAL A 769 3.19 15.12 -19.76
N THR A 770 3.98 15.31 -18.69
CA THR A 770 5.12 14.42 -18.39
C THR A 770 4.64 13.07 -17.83
N LEU A 771 5.12 11.94 -18.39
CA LEU A 771 4.79 10.62 -17.84
C LEU A 771 5.28 10.47 -16.39
N SER A 772 6.43 11.07 -16.07
CA SER A 772 7.00 11.12 -14.70
C SER A 772 6.24 12.04 -13.72
N SER A 773 5.03 12.49 -14.06
CA SER A 773 4.08 13.07 -13.11
C SER A 773 2.70 12.40 -13.13
N LEU A 774 2.51 11.31 -13.88
CA LEU A 774 1.36 10.42 -13.71
C LEU A 774 1.58 9.54 -12.47
N LEU A 775 0.48 9.01 -11.92
CA LEU A 775 0.51 7.96 -10.89
C LEU A 775 0.66 6.58 -11.54
N ASP A 776 1.21 5.62 -10.80
CA ASP A 776 1.51 4.27 -11.30
C ASP A 776 0.26 3.59 -11.88
N GLU A 777 -0.89 3.70 -11.22
CA GLU A 777 -2.16 3.09 -11.70
C GLU A 777 -2.65 3.72 -13.03
N SER A 778 -2.09 4.86 -13.42
CA SER A 778 -2.35 5.55 -14.70
C SER A 778 -1.27 5.28 -15.76
N LEU A 779 -0.08 4.83 -15.36
CA LEU A 779 0.91 4.27 -16.28
C LEU A 779 0.47 2.87 -16.72
N ASP A 780 0.08 2.02 -15.77
CA ASP A 780 -0.56 0.71 -16.03
C ASP A 780 -1.78 0.87 -16.96
N ARG A 781 -2.57 1.93 -16.76
CA ARG A 781 -3.74 2.23 -17.61
C ARG A 781 -3.33 2.60 -19.04
N LEU A 782 -2.26 3.37 -19.24
CA LEU A 782 -1.75 3.71 -20.59
C LEU A 782 -1.24 2.47 -21.34
N GLU A 783 -0.58 1.56 -20.62
CA GLU A 783 -0.15 0.26 -21.17
C GLU A 783 -1.35 -0.62 -21.53
N SER A 784 -2.34 -0.75 -20.63
CA SER A 784 -3.57 -1.52 -20.88
C SER A 784 -4.44 -1.00 -22.05
N LEU A 785 -4.23 0.25 -22.45
CA LEU A 785 -4.89 0.90 -23.60
C LEU A 785 -4.02 0.88 -24.87
N ASN A 786 -2.83 0.29 -24.82
CA ASN A 786 -1.82 0.26 -25.89
C ASN A 786 -1.44 1.66 -26.44
N ILE A 787 -1.38 2.67 -25.55
CA ILE A 787 -1.03 4.07 -25.86
C ILE A 787 0.50 4.29 -25.77
N MET A 788 1.23 3.34 -25.18
CA MET A 788 2.69 3.25 -25.23
C MET A 788 3.16 2.82 -26.63
N PRO A 789 4.32 3.29 -27.12
CA PRO A 789 4.88 2.82 -28.39
C PRO A 789 5.42 1.38 -28.25
N ASP A 790 4.97 0.48 -29.13
CA ASP A 790 5.42 -0.92 -29.16
C ASP A 790 6.94 -1.02 -29.38
N SER A 791 7.63 -1.83 -28.57
CA SER A 791 9.09 -2.06 -28.68
C SER A 791 9.52 -2.68 -30.01
N ASP A 792 8.60 -3.39 -30.67
CA ASP A 792 8.89 -4.34 -31.75
C ASP A 792 8.54 -3.77 -33.15
N SER A 793 8.03 -2.53 -33.21
CA SER A 793 7.55 -1.89 -34.44
C SER A 793 8.66 -1.35 -35.38
N ASP A 794 9.94 -1.50 -35.00
CA ASP A 794 11.06 -0.68 -35.49
C ASP A 794 12.14 -1.49 -36.28
N GLU A 795 11.84 -2.72 -36.70
CA GLU A 795 12.74 -3.56 -37.53
C GLU A 795 12.54 -3.39 -39.05
N ASP A 796 11.33 -3.10 -39.54
CA ASP A 796 10.96 -3.38 -40.95
C ASP A 796 10.48 -2.16 -41.77
N SER A 797 11.20 -1.02 -41.71
CA SER A 797 10.84 0.19 -42.48
C SER A 797 11.99 1.00 -43.08
N VAL A 798 13.06 0.33 -43.56
CA VAL A 798 14.11 1.01 -44.36
C VAL A 798 13.56 1.46 -45.73
N ARG A 799 13.02 2.68 -45.79
CA ARG A 799 12.71 3.38 -47.05
C ARG A 799 13.82 4.35 -47.41
N SER A 800 14.51 4.06 -48.51
CA SER A 800 15.57 4.90 -49.07
C SER A 800 15.02 6.23 -49.63
N PRO A 801 15.76 7.35 -49.49
CA PRO A 801 15.34 8.63 -50.05
C PRO A 801 15.66 8.70 -51.56
N THR A 802 14.63 8.90 -52.39
CA THR A 802 14.79 9.13 -53.84
C THR A 802 14.16 10.46 -54.26
N GLU A 803 15.04 11.39 -54.64
CA GLU A 803 14.94 12.54 -55.56
C GLU A 803 13.62 13.35 -55.73
N GLY A 804 13.74 14.69 -55.63
CA GLY A 804 12.64 15.63 -55.93
C GLY A 804 13.04 17.13 -55.84
N LEU A 805 13.67 17.66 -56.90
CA LEU A 805 14.18 19.03 -57.06
C LEU A 805 13.29 20.19 -56.55
N VAL A 806 13.92 21.25 -55.99
CA VAL A 806 13.76 22.67 -56.40
C VAL A 806 15.09 23.44 -56.16
N ARG A 807 15.42 24.41 -57.03
CA ARG A 807 16.60 25.33 -56.98
C ARG A 807 16.33 26.55 -56.07
N GLY A 808 17.27 27.34 -55.56
CA GLY A 808 18.73 27.43 -55.72
C GLY A 808 19.17 28.92 -55.58
N GLY A 809 20.41 29.20 -55.18
CA GLY A 809 20.94 30.57 -55.00
C GLY A 809 22.47 30.60 -55.01
N ALA A 810 23.08 31.72 -55.41
CA ALA A 810 24.52 31.91 -55.63
C ALA A 810 25.36 31.53 -54.38
N ILE A 811 26.51 30.84 -54.47
CA ILE A 811 27.74 31.12 -55.26
C ILE A 811 28.41 32.44 -54.83
N ASP A 812 29.64 32.32 -54.32
CA ASP A 812 30.81 33.12 -54.73
C ASP A 812 32.09 32.39 -54.27
N ASN A 813 32.92 31.99 -55.25
CA ASN A 813 34.40 32.04 -55.27
C ASN A 813 35.27 31.26 -54.22
N GLU A 814 36.35 30.51 -54.56
CA GLU A 814 37.07 30.23 -55.85
C GLU A 814 37.61 28.76 -55.94
N ASP A 815 38.33 28.47 -57.04
CA ASP A 815 39.30 27.38 -57.29
C ASP A 815 38.87 25.92 -57.62
N HIS A 816 38.72 25.74 -58.95
CA HIS A 816 38.98 24.60 -59.86
C HIS A 816 40.14 23.60 -59.53
N ILE A 817 40.44 22.43 -60.17
CA ILE A 817 39.92 21.38 -61.16
C ILE A 817 41.08 20.31 -61.25
N PRO A 818 41.00 19.03 -61.73
CA PRO A 818 39.95 18.16 -62.33
C PRO A 818 39.71 16.89 -61.41
N SER A 819 39.46 15.60 -61.77
CA SER A 819 39.23 14.85 -63.04
C SER A 819 38.31 13.62 -62.86
N ASN A 820 37.35 13.44 -63.78
CA ASN A 820 37.11 12.33 -64.73
C ASN A 820 37.57 10.89 -64.39
N GLU A 821 36.93 9.77 -64.78
CA GLU A 821 35.70 9.42 -65.57
C GLU A 821 35.41 7.88 -65.37
N GLU A 822 34.44 7.12 -65.91
CA GLU A 822 33.33 7.27 -66.90
C GLU A 822 32.19 6.22 -66.57
N ARG A 823 31.40 5.79 -67.57
CA ARG A 823 30.34 4.76 -67.60
C ARG A 823 30.82 3.59 -68.53
N PRO A 824 29.98 2.89 -69.34
CA PRO A 824 28.61 2.32 -69.21
C PRO A 824 28.63 0.75 -69.23
N GLY A 825 27.56 -0.05 -69.33
CA GLY A 825 26.09 0.13 -69.31
C GLY A 825 25.33 -0.98 -70.10
N GLY A 826 24.05 -1.25 -69.78
CA GLY A 826 23.11 -2.11 -70.56
C GLY A 826 23.08 -3.63 -70.23
N ILE A 827 22.17 -4.49 -70.75
CA ILE A 827 21.06 -4.38 -71.76
C ILE A 827 19.94 -5.46 -71.48
N ASP A 828 18.66 -5.09 -71.63
CA ASP A 828 17.39 -5.87 -71.85
C ASP A 828 16.98 -7.06 -70.91
N ALA A 829 15.73 -7.59 -70.85
CA ALA A 829 14.54 -7.55 -71.74
C ALA A 829 13.15 -7.64 -71.01
N PRO A 830 11.98 -7.48 -71.69
CA PRO A 830 10.62 -7.30 -71.10
C PRO A 830 9.57 -8.36 -71.60
N PRO A 831 8.21 -8.15 -71.66
CA PRO A 831 7.18 -7.58 -70.74
C PRO A 831 5.89 -8.46 -70.53
N ALA A 832 4.89 -7.91 -69.81
CA ALA A 832 3.42 -8.18 -69.85
C ALA A 832 2.85 -9.45 -69.17
N GLY A 833 1.60 -9.46 -68.66
CA GLY A 833 0.66 -8.34 -68.42
C GLY A 833 -0.81 -8.77 -68.21
N ALA A 834 -1.53 -8.15 -67.27
CA ALA A 834 -2.99 -8.27 -67.09
C ALA A 834 -3.56 -7.07 -66.31
N THR A 835 -4.83 -6.71 -66.51
CA THR A 835 -5.46 -5.52 -65.91
C THR A 835 -6.78 -5.85 -65.21
N THR A 836 -6.88 -5.52 -63.92
CA THR A 836 -8.14 -5.44 -63.17
C THR A 836 -8.12 -4.24 -62.22
N VAL A 837 -9.28 -3.64 -61.97
CA VAL A 837 -9.47 -2.51 -61.06
C VAL A 837 -10.51 -2.87 -60.00
N PRO A 838 -10.18 -2.70 -58.71
CA PRO A 838 -11.20 -2.29 -57.76
C PRO A 838 -10.74 -1.19 -56.79
N VAL A 839 -11.64 -0.21 -56.59
CA VAL A 839 -11.98 0.48 -55.33
C VAL A 839 -10.85 0.78 -54.32
N ARG A 840 -10.54 2.07 -54.11
CA ARG A 840 -9.80 2.57 -52.93
C ARG A 840 -10.65 2.49 -51.64
N PRO A 841 -10.14 1.89 -50.56
CA PRO A 841 -10.44 2.31 -49.19
C PRO A 841 -9.53 3.49 -48.81
N SER A 842 -10.07 4.54 -48.20
CA SER A 842 -9.29 5.71 -47.79
C SER A 842 -8.76 5.59 -46.35
N GLN A 843 -7.67 4.85 -46.15
CA GLN A 843 -6.92 4.95 -44.89
C GLN A 843 -6.11 6.25 -44.86
N ARG A 844 -6.46 7.17 -43.96
CA ARG A 844 -5.58 8.27 -43.54
C ARG A 844 -4.60 7.74 -42.49
N GLY A 845 -3.39 7.38 -42.90
CA GLY A 845 -2.31 7.13 -41.95
C GLY A 845 -1.94 8.42 -41.21
N VAL A 846 -2.02 8.41 -39.88
CA VAL A 846 -1.48 9.46 -39.02
C VAL A 846 -0.08 9.03 -38.61
N ALA A 847 0.95 9.77 -39.03
CA ALA A 847 2.34 9.44 -38.71
C ALA A 847 2.67 9.77 -37.24
N ALA A 848 3.35 8.85 -36.55
CA ALA A 848 3.78 9.04 -35.17
C ALA A 848 4.87 10.13 -35.06
N PRO A 849 4.76 11.09 -34.12
CA PRO A 849 5.70 12.20 -33.96
C PRO A 849 6.88 11.81 -33.07
N HIS A 850 7.64 10.77 -33.44
CA HIS A 850 8.90 10.45 -32.77
C HIS A 850 9.88 11.62 -32.93
N ARG A 851 10.17 12.32 -31.82
CA ARG A 851 11.10 13.46 -31.77
C ARG A 851 12.51 13.09 -31.31
N MET A 852 12.93 11.85 -31.56
CA MET A 852 14.33 11.46 -31.44
C MET A 852 15.07 11.86 -32.71
N GLN A 853 16.01 12.80 -32.60
CA GLN A 853 16.78 13.28 -33.76
C GLN A 853 17.92 12.32 -34.17
N SER A 854 18.20 11.29 -33.36
CA SER A 854 19.20 10.24 -33.61
C SER A 854 18.98 9.05 -32.65
N ARG A 855 19.28 7.82 -33.08
CA ARG A 855 19.43 6.65 -32.18
C ARG A 855 20.79 6.76 -31.45
N GLY A 856 20.81 7.52 -30.35
CA GLY A 856 21.99 7.77 -29.52
C GLY A 856 21.67 8.75 -28.38
N VAL A 857 22.67 9.08 -27.56
CA VAL A 857 22.57 10.11 -26.50
C VAL A 857 23.56 11.22 -26.83
N PRO A 858 23.19 12.22 -27.68
CA PRO A 858 24.15 13.19 -28.21
C PRO A 858 24.84 14.02 -27.13
N TYR A 859 24.20 14.19 -25.97
CA TYR A 859 24.79 14.85 -24.81
C TYR A 859 26.06 14.13 -24.29
N PHE A 860 26.15 12.80 -24.41
CA PHE A 860 27.35 12.06 -23.98
C PHE A 860 28.54 12.34 -24.92
N GLU A 861 28.26 12.51 -26.21
CA GLU A 861 29.25 12.89 -27.24
C GLU A 861 29.66 14.36 -27.07
N GLU A 862 28.68 15.28 -26.98
CA GLU A 862 28.80 16.73 -26.73
C GLU A 862 29.57 17.03 -25.40
N MET A 863 29.42 16.17 -24.39
CA MET A 863 30.14 16.26 -23.10
C MET A 863 31.57 15.65 -23.15
N ILE A 864 31.83 14.69 -24.04
CA ILE A 864 33.18 14.15 -24.26
C ILE A 864 34.01 15.10 -25.14
N GLU A 865 33.43 15.71 -26.17
CA GLU A 865 34.09 16.68 -27.07
C GLU A 865 34.69 17.89 -26.33
N HIS A 866 34.19 18.23 -25.14
CA HIS A 866 34.61 19.43 -24.39
C HIS A 866 35.15 19.14 -22.97
N SER A 867 35.38 17.87 -22.62
CA SER A 867 35.96 17.48 -21.33
C SER A 867 37.39 16.95 -21.44
N ARG A 868 38.09 16.82 -20.30
CA ARG A 868 39.45 16.26 -20.24
C ARG A 868 39.53 14.78 -20.68
N LEU A 869 38.40 14.10 -20.86
CA LEU A 869 38.32 12.74 -21.41
C LEU A 869 38.36 12.72 -22.97
N GLY A 870 38.20 13.87 -23.63
CA GLY A 870 38.19 14.03 -25.09
C GLY A 870 39.53 13.79 -25.81
N ARG A 871 40.48 13.05 -25.22
CA ARG A 871 41.76 12.66 -25.83
C ARG A 871 41.69 11.33 -26.62
N ILE A 872 40.49 10.80 -26.87
CA ILE A 872 40.26 9.62 -27.70
C ILE A 872 39.58 10.05 -29.01
N LYS A 873 40.34 10.15 -30.10
CA LYS A 873 39.76 10.33 -31.44
C LYS A 873 39.33 8.97 -31.99
N ARG A 874 38.07 8.84 -32.37
CA ARG A 874 37.51 7.67 -33.06
C ARG A 874 37.13 8.05 -34.48
N GLN A 875 37.64 7.30 -35.46
CA GLN A 875 37.23 7.43 -36.85
C GLN A 875 36.77 6.06 -37.36
N ARG A 876 35.48 5.94 -37.65
CA ARG A 876 34.91 4.76 -38.31
C ARG A 876 34.96 4.92 -39.82
N GLY A 877 35.33 3.86 -40.51
CA GLY A 877 35.28 3.73 -41.95
C GLY A 877 34.82 2.35 -42.36
N GLY A 878 34.56 2.18 -43.65
CA GLY A 878 34.19 0.88 -44.20
C GLY A 878 34.03 0.95 -45.70
N HIS A 879 34.12 -0.22 -46.34
CA HIS A 879 33.84 -0.37 -47.76
C HIS A 879 32.91 -1.57 -47.95
N THR A 880 31.91 -1.41 -48.80
CA THR A 880 31.10 -2.51 -49.33
C THR A 880 31.49 -2.71 -50.77
N SER A 881 31.81 -3.94 -51.15
CA SER A 881 32.14 -4.31 -52.53
C SER A 881 31.01 -3.89 -53.48
N ARG A 882 31.37 -3.60 -54.75
CA ARG A 882 30.43 -3.07 -55.77
C ARG A 882 29.27 -4.02 -56.11
N ASP A 883 29.41 -5.30 -55.79
CA ASP A 883 28.42 -6.38 -55.94
C ASP A 883 27.59 -6.63 -54.66
N GLY A 884 27.91 -5.94 -53.56
CA GLY A 884 27.26 -6.11 -52.24
C GLY A 884 27.70 -7.35 -51.45
N THR A 885 28.54 -8.24 -52.00
CA THR A 885 28.81 -9.57 -51.39
C THR A 885 29.72 -9.53 -50.17
N SER A 886 30.53 -8.49 -50.03
CA SER A 886 31.49 -8.31 -48.93
C SER A 886 31.43 -6.89 -48.39
N ARG A 887 31.31 -6.76 -47.07
CA ARG A 887 31.36 -5.47 -46.35
C ARG A 887 32.40 -5.55 -45.24
N VAL A 888 33.37 -4.64 -45.27
CA VAL A 888 34.41 -4.51 -44.25
C VAL A 888 34.21 -3.19 -43.51
N GLN A 889 34.24 -3.21 -42.19
CA GLN A 889 34.21 -2.02 -41.35
C GLN A 889 35.46 -1.97 -40.47
N TRP A 890 35.89 -0.77 -40.10
CA TRP A 890 37.07 -0.56 -39.26
C TRP A 890 36.90 0.68 -38.39
N GLU A 891 37.43 0.62 -37.17
CA GLU A 891 37.54 1.77 -36.27
C GLU A 891 39.01 2.05 -35.98
N ILE A 892 39.41 3.31 -36.21
CA ILE A 892 40.72 3.84 -35.84
C ILE A 892 40.53 4.59 -34.53
N VAL A 893 41.34 4.25 -33.52
CA VAL A 893 41.33 4.88 -32.20
C VAL A 893 42.72 5.47 -31.93
N GLU A 894 42.80 6.80 -31.75
CA GLU A 894 44.02 7.49 -31.35
C GLU A 894 43.92 7.98 -29.90
N ILE A 895 44.97 7.73 -29.11
CA ILE A 895 45.05 8.09 -27.68
C ILE A 895 46.35 8.88 -27.45
N GLY A 896 46.25 10.14 -27.01
CA GLY A 896 47.40 11.05 -26.85
C GLY A 896 47.86 11.24 -25.40
N GLY A 897 49.04 10.71 -25.06
CA GLY A 897 49.69 10.90 -23.76
C GLY A 897 50.80 11.95 -23.78
N GLU A 898 50.94 12.70 -22.68
CA GLU A 898 52.07 13.57 -22.36
C GLU A 898 52.43 13.34 -20.88
N GLU A 899 53.70 13.17 -20.55
CA GLU A 899 54.17 12.99 -19.18
C GLU A 899 54.78 14.29 -18.60
N PRO A 900 54.71 14.49 -17.26
CA PRO A 900 55.32 15.65 -16.62
C PRO A 900 56.85 15.53 -16.55
N THR A 901 57.55 16.63 -16.83
CA THR A 901 59.01 16.67 -16.87
C THR A 901 59.66 16.53 -15.50
N SER A 902 60.56 15.55 -15.34
CA SER A 902 61.64 15.55 -14.34
C SER A 902 62.92 14.96 -14.95
N ASN A 903 64.09 15.26 -14.38
CA ASN A 903 65.36 15.30 -15.12
C ASN A 903 66.12 13.96 -15.27
N ALA A 904 66.92 13.92 -16.35
CA ALA A 904 68.18 13.16 -16.54
C ALA A 904 68.14 11.69 -17.06
N THR A 905 68.44 11.55 -18.37
CA THR A 905 69.34 10.55 -19.02
C THR A 905 69.10 9.03 -18.81
N ALA A 906 69.05 8.15 -19.82
CA ALA A 906 69.52 8.25 -21.23
C ALA A 906 68.86 7.22 -22.20
N THR A 907 69.17 7.37 -23.51
CA THR A 907 69.11 6.37 -24.62
C THR A 907 67.76 5.73 -25.02
N GLU A 908 67.17 6.27 -26.09
CA GLU A 908 66.51 5.66 -27.29
C GLU A 908 65.55 4.43 -27.23
N PRO A 909 64.62 4.25 -28.21
CA PRO A 909 64.05 5.18 -29.19
C PRO A 909 62.48 5.22 -29.18
N SER A 910 61.86 5.95 -30.10
CA SER A 910 60.42 6.29 -30.11
C SER A 910 59.46 5.26 -30.73
N GLY A 911 58.17 5.30 -30.33
CA GLY A 911 57.09 4.63 -31.08
C GLY A 911 55.67 4.84 -30.53
N SER A 912 54.90 5.77 -31.12
CA SER A 912 53.47 5.95 -30.81
C SER A 912 52.60 4.88 -31.47
N LYS A 913 51.88 4.08 -30.69
CA LYS A 913 51.05 2.97 -31.20
C LYS A 913 49.70 3.46 -31.74
N ARG A 914 49.56 3.53 -33.07
CA ARG A 914 48.24 3.45 -33.72
C ARG A 914 47.80 1.99 -33.76
N GLN A 915 46.58 1.69 -33.34
CA GLN A 915 45.97 0.37 -33.48
C GLN A 915 44.71 0.48 -34.33
N ARG A 916 44.68 -0.25 -35.44
CA ARG A 916 43.47 -0.48 -36.25
C ARG A 916 42.73 -1.68 -35.67
N LEU A 917 41.43 -1.55 -35.50
CA LEU A 917 40.52 -2.66 -35.23
C LEU A 917 39.59 -2.81 -36.42
N ASP A 918 39.63 -3.98 -37.06
CA ASP A 918 38.63 -4.41 -38.01
C ASP A 918 37.42 -4.98 -37.23
N ILE A 919 36.20 -4.70 -37.68
CA ILE A 919 34.94 -4.98 -36.98
C ILE A 919 33.93 -5.62 -37.94
#